data_AF-A0AAN5YFH0-F1
#
_entry.id   AF-A0AAN5YFH0-F1
#
_cell.length_a   1.000
_cell.length_b   1.000
_cell.length_c   1.000
_cell.angle_alpha   90.00
_cell.angle_beta   90.00
_cell.angle_gamma   90.00
#
_symmetry.space_group_name_H-M   'P 1'
#
loop_
_entity.id
_entity.type
_entity.pdbx_description
1 polymer ?
#
loop_
_entity_poly.entity_id
_entity_poly.type
_entity_poly.pdbx_seq_one_letter_code
_entity_poly.pdbx_strand_id
1 'polypeptide(L)'
;MSNTRGAPKKNSAVVDGEKGRCPVPDSSSGGGSATIANQVSKHVNEIFARHVRRHHKPYYHISHEHEDEMSNVHRKLEAAGPKVEHAIVKGRELLEEGVNPELMHHALGVYLTHSKDAQERRIQAPALKEHPVFRAQRPETLQTPQPTAVAGEVVTGDTLQGPALLSYWRDDYDMNDAHYHWHMVFRGAGGNNSKNVRTIDRQGELFLYTHSQMVARYDTEGLCWGLPLVRPWDQYDDVLEYGYQPLPALLDYYGGYPAFSSWYRIRNPDMKDVPGVTIGVADMEEWRNNIYEAIKTGYVVTKPKNKPDTTIRRPLALTGDNCLNYVGGLLDAQYVFFDPLPDDFEVDAAKYGILHNYGLGKFSEMSYRDNDKEKVPYGLMISNFAAPRDPCFWPWYKHLQGFGQLAGTRYPQDITKHKAEVDLSNLVIRPQDTKSPLYANGGVTTFLGPPAADLLESKAKLDHEPYEWSVQVRSSREIPPSVDNPQKLTLRFFIAAKDLVNYYHHWIEMDKVTVTLTGESSILTVVRRDTESSVARKTRNYGEPDPAYASAWCRCGWPQNLMLPAGKPEGMPFVAFCMATDDALDLNTPTSALSFCGAILKDQKYPDPRGMGYPFNRAWTQLTNATTGKISISTIIGNNTDFPFITSSDFKIFRTTKYRHPAADPLPTGITWNNTIKDYFTQDDVDCMVSEYGYNLRQYEDVKYHCHNIYWAVASGRMPLQMDPYTQSNPDPKHPLWTVEMCDNFRAWMLVGCPKDTEDTEDTDDMAGRKLLHAVPDGPIHPE
;
A
#
# COMPACT_ATOMS: atom_id res chain seq x y z
N MET A 1 23.82 -72.94 34.76
CA MET A 1 22.43 -72.72 35.24
C MET A 1 21.83 -71.67 34.30
N SER A 2 21.37 -72.13 33.13
CA SER A 2 19.97 -72.44 32.75
C SER A 2 19.31 -71.20 32.11
N ASN A 3 19.31 -71.07 30.77
CA ASN A 3 18.30 -71.58 29.79
C ASN A 3 16.92 -70.93 30.02
N THR A 4 16.14 -70.40 29.06
CA THR A 4 16.11 -70.42 27.58
C THR A 4 14.88 -69.62 27.09
N ARG A 5 14.96 -69.06 25.85
CA ARG A 5 13.91 -68.93 24.78
C ARG A 5 12.62 -68.12 25.07
N GLY A 6 12.00 -67.37 24.14
CA GLY A 6 12.19 -67.22 22.69
C GLY A 6 11.21 -66.18 22.09
N ALA A 7 11.37 -65.88 20.80
CA ALA A 7 10.47 -65.07 19.94
C ALA A 7 9.76 -66.00 18.91
N PRO A 8 8.97 -65.52 17.92
CA PRO A 8 7.80 -64.60 17.86
C PRO A 8 6.59 -65.24 17.09
N LYS A 9 5.39 -64.59 16.98
CA LYS A 9 4.46 -64.72 15.82
C LYS A 9 3.16 -63.86 15.86
N LYS A 10 3.01 -63.02 14.82
CA LYS A 10 1.88 -62.68 13.90
C LYS A 10 0.37 -62.67 14.31
N ASN A 11 -0.23 -61.52 13.96
CA ASN A 11 -1.52 -61.23 13.26
C ASN A 11 -2.90 -61.56 13.86
N SER A 12 -3.71 -60.51 14.07
CA SER A 12 -5.02 -60.21 13.45
C SER A 12 -5.61 -58.94 14.12
N ALA A 13 -5.65 -57.78 13.48
CA ALA A 13 -6.69 -57.30 12.56
C ALA A 13 -8.10 -57.25 13.17
N VAL A 14 -8.48 -56.10 13.75
CA VAL A 14 -9.72 -55.35 13.43
C VAL A 14 -9.39 -53.87 13.60
N VAL A 15 -9.39 -53.14 12.49
CA VAL A 15 -9.31 -51.67 12.43
C VAL A 15 -10.74 -51.18 12.26
N ASP A 16 -11.31 -50.58 13.30
CA ASP A 16 -12.41 -49.64 13.13
C ASP A 16 -11.80 -48.25 12.97
N GLY A 17 -12.10 -47.63 11.83
CA GLY A 17 -11.60 -46.30 11.48
C GLY A 17 -12.24 -45.24 12.35
N GLU A 18 -11.44 -44.60 13.19
CA GLU A 18 -11.78 -43.29 13.74
C GLU A 18 -11.67 -42.25 12.61
N LYS A 19 -12.84 -41.71 12.23
CA LYS A 19 -12.93 -40.45 11.48
C LYS A 19 -12.23 -39.37 12.30
N GLY A 20 -11.24 -38.72 11.69
CA GLY A 20 -10.51 -37.61 12.29
C GLY A 20 -11.49 -36.51 12.73
N ARG A 21 -11.53 -36.24 14.03
CA ARG A 21 -12.13 -35.02 14.58
C ARG A 21 -11.08 -33.92 14.56
N CYS A 22 -11.52 -32.68 14.32
CA CYS A 22 -10.73 -31.49 14.58
C CYS A 22 -10.24 -31.54 16.05
N PRO A 23 -8.92 -31.51 16.33
CA PRO A 23 -8.38 -31.58 17.67
C PRO A 23 -8.61 -30.26 18.40
N VAL A 24 -9.67 -30.21 19.21
CA VAL A 24 -9.83 -29.22 20.26
C VAL A 24 -8.81 -29.53 21.36
N PRO A 25 -8.09 -28.54 21.94
CA PRO A 25 -7.39 -28.78 23.20
C PRO A 25 -8.44 -28.97 24.29
N ASP A 26 -8.39 -30.12 24.96
CA ASP A 26 -9.29 -30.52 26.04
C ASP A 26 -9.56 -29.36 27.02
N SER A 27 -10.82 -28.93 27.10
CA SER A 27 -11.26 -27.93 28.08
C SER A 27 -11.37 -28.58 29.45
N SER A 28 -10.23 -28.82 30.10
CA SER A 28 -10.22 -28.99 31.55
C SER A 28 -8.87 -28.58 32.14
N SER A 29 -8.94 -27.64 33.09
CA SER A 29 -7.88 -27.08 33.95
C SER A 29 -6.98 -25.95 33.40
N GLY A 30 -7.15 -24.74 33.97
CA GLY A 30 -6.12 -23.68 34.02
C GLY A 30 -6.47 -22.40 33.27
N GLY A 31 -6.65 -21.29 34.00
CA GLY A 31 -7.20 -20.02 33.50
C GLY A 31 -6.35 -19.22 32.50
N GLY A 32 -7.04 -18.42 31.67
CA GLY A 32 -6.57 -17.19 31.04
C GLY A 32 -5.95 -17.30 29.64
N SER A 33 -5.18 -18.34 29.34
CA SER A 33 -4.39 -18.41 28.08
C SER A 33 -5.11 -19.09 26.91
N ALA A 34 -5.90 -20.13 27.19
CA ALA A 34 -6.57 -20.93 26.15
C ALA A 34 -7.69 -20.19 25.41
N THR A 35 -8.33 -19.19 26.03
CA THR A 35 -9.44 -18.43 25.41
C THR A 35 -8.95 -17.41 24.39
N ILE A 36 -7.72 -16.90 24.55
CA ILE A 36 -7.12 -15.91 23.64
C ILE A 36 -6.67 -16.58 22.34
N ALA A 37 -6.19 -17.83 22.42
CA ALA A 37 -5.70 -18.60 21.26
C ALA A 37 -6.77 -18.75 20.15
N ASN A 38 -8.04 -18.90 20.52
CA ASN A 38 -9.15 -19.07 19.56
C ASN A 38 -9.75 -17.73 19.07
N GLN A 39 -9.29 -16.58 19.58
CA GLN A 39 -9.87 -15.25 19.28
C GLN A 39 -8.82 -14.16 19.00
N VAL A 40 -7.61 -14.53 18.57
CA VAL A 40 -6.49 -13.60 18.34
C VAL A 40 -6.88 -12.37 17.51
N SER A 41 -7.52 -12.57 16.35
CA SER A 41 -7.92 -11.46 15.47
C SER A 41 -8.92 -10.50 16.14
N LYS A 42 -9.87 -11.03 16.91
CA LYS A 42 -10.85 -10.23 17.66
C LYS A 42 -10.14 -9.41 18.73
N HIS A 43 -9.21 -10.01 19.48
CA HIS A 43 -8.48 -9.32 20.53
C HIS A 43 -7.52 -8.25 20.02
N VAL A 44 -6.91 -8.46 18.85
CA VAL A 44 -6.15 -7.42 18.14
C VAL A 44 -7.09 -6.25 17.79
N ASN A 45 -8.23 -6.54 17.17
CA ASN A 45 -9.21 -5.50 16.81
C ASN A 45 -9.73 -4.73 18.04
N GLU A 46 -9.91 -5.39 19.18
CA GLU A 46 -10.31 -4.74 20.44
C GLU A 46 -9.25 -3.74 20.94
N ILE A 47 -7.96 -4.02 20.74
CA ILE A 47 -6.88 -3.08 21.07
C ILE A 47 -6.91 -1.89 20.10
N PHE A 48 -6.99 -2.17 18.79
CA PHE A 48 -7.03 -1.15 17.74
C PHE A 48 -8.29 -0.28 17.77
N ALA A 49 -9.39 -0.75 18.38
CA ALA A 49 -10.60 0.04 18.55
C ALA A 49 -10.56 1.03 19.74
N ARG A 50 -9.51 1.02 20.59
CA ARG A 50 -9.45 1.91 21.76
C ARG A 50 -9.16 3.37 21.37
N HIS A 51 -9.99 4.30 21.85
CA HIS A 51 -9.82 5.74 21.62
C HIS A 51 -8.86 6.37 22.64
N VAL A 52 -8.08 7.36 22.17
CA VAL A 52 -7.35 8.28 23.05
C VAL A 52 -8.36 9.07 23.90
N ARG A 53 -8.09 9.14 25.21
CA ARG A 53 -8.88 9.90 26.20
C ARG A 53 -8.05 11.04 26.79
N ARG A 54 -8.71 12.09 27.30
CA ARG A 54 -8.07 13.32 27.82
C ARG A 54 -6.98 13.12 28.89
N HIS A 55 -7.01 12.01 29.65
CA HIS A 55 -6.01 11.73 30.68
C HIS A 55 -4.72 11.08 30.15
N HIS A 56 -4.73 10.56 28.92
CA HIS A 56 -3.52 9.99 28.33
C HIS A 56 -2.53 11.10 28.01
N LYS A 57 -1.24 10.81 28.18
CA LYS A 57 -0.18 11.67 27.66
C LYS A 57 -0.32 11.77 26.14
N PRO A 58 -0.19 12.96 25.53
CA PRO A 58 -0.19 13.11 24.08
C PRO A 58 0.89 12.24 23.43
N TYR A 59 0.61 11.72 22.23
CA TYR A 59 1.56 10.97 21.41
C TYR A 59 1.59 11.60 20.01
N TYR A 60 2.79 11.73 19.45
CA TYR A 60 3.05 12.40 18.18
C TYR A 60 4.01 11.53 17.37
N HIS A 61 3.57 11.00 16.23
CA HIS A 61 4.34 10.03 15.43
C HIS A 61 5.66 10.60 14.92
N ILE A 62 5.67 11.90 14.68
CA ILE A 62 6.80 12.64 14.09
C ILE A 62 7.81 13.15 15.13
N SER A 63 7.54 13.00 16.44
CA SER A 63 8.48 13.38 17.49
C SER A 63 9.50 12.26 17.69
N HIS A 64 10.79 12.61 17.63
CA HIS A 64 11.89 11.67 17.87
C HIS A 64 11.82 11.03 19.27
N GLU A 65 11.45 11.80 20.29
CA GLU A 65 11.31 11.30 21.66
C GLU A 65 10.11 10.35 21.82
N HIS A 66 8.99 10.64 21.15
CA HIS A 66 7.84 9.74 21.16
C HIS A 66 8.09 8.47 20.34
N GLU A 67 8.91 8.54 19.29
CA GLU A 67 9.36 7.34 18.59
C GLU A 67 10.24 6.45 19.48
N ASP A 68 11.03 7.06 20.38
CA ASP A 68 11.74 6.35 21.44
C ASP A 68 10.79 5.64 22.43
N GLU A 69 9.71 6.33 22.83
CA GLU A 69 8.65 5.73 23.67
C GLU A 69 7.95 4.57 22.95
N MET A 70 7.59 4.74 21.69
CA MET A 70 6.99 3.69 20.85
C MET A 70 7.92 2.49 20.73
N SER A 71 9.21 2.73 20.45
CA SER A 71 10.24 1.69 20.38
C SER A 71 10.40 0.93 21.70
N ASN A 72 10.27 1.62 22.85
CA ASN A 72 10.27 0.98 24.16
C ASN A 72 9.04 0.10 24.38
N VAL A 73 7.85 0.55 23.97
CA VAL A 73 6.62 -0.26 24.05
C VAL A 73 6.72 -1.49 23.13
N HIS A 74 7.16 -1.32 21.89
CA HIS A 74 7.40 -2.43 20.96
C HIS A 74 8.31 -3.50 21.57
N ARG A 75 9.42 -3.09 22.18
CA ARG A 75 10.37 -4.01 22.82
C ARG A 75 9.75 -4.78 23.99
N LYS A 76 8.83 -4.16 24.75
CA LYS A 76 8.09 -4.84 25.81
C LYS A 76 7.14 -5.90 25.23
N LEU A 77 6.51 -5.63 24.07
CA LEU A 77 5.67 -6.61 23.36
C LEU A 77 6.50 -7.81 22.89
N GLU A 78 7.67 -7.57 22.30
CA GLU A 78 8.59 -8.65 21.87
C GLU A 78 9.11 -9.48 23.05
N ALA A 79 9.47 -8.82 24.15
CA ALA A 79 9.99 -9.48 25.35
C ALA A 79 8.92 -10.29 26.10
N ALA A 80 7.63 -10.09 25.82
CA ALA A 80 6.54 -10.83 26.46
C ALA A 80 6.51 -12.32 26.06
N GLY A 81 7.01 -12.65 24.86
CA GLY A 81 7.16 -14.02 24.41
C GLY A 81 7.04 -14.20 22.89
N PRO A 82 7.24 -15.43 22.38
CA PRO A 82 7.40 -15.68 20.94
C PRO A 82 6.09 -15.67 20.13
N LYS A 83 4.94 -15.88 20.78
CA LYS A 83 3.63 -15.91 20.14
C LYS A 83 2.87 -14.58 20.25
N VAL A 84 2.02 -14.30 19.27
CA VAL A 84 1.19 -13.07 19.21
C VAL A 84 0.32 -12.87 20.46
N GLU A 85 -0.18 -13.96 21.06
CA GLU A 85 -1.01 -13.91 22.28
C GLU A 85 -0.29 -13.24 23.45
N HIS A 86 1.03 -13.44 23.60
CA HIS A 86 1.79 -12.79 24.68
C HIS A 86 1.86 -11.28 24.48
N ALA A 87 2.03 -10.82 23.23
CA ALA A 87 2.03 -9.41 22.91
C ALA A 87 0.64 -8.78 23.12
N ILE A 88 -0.44 -9.50 22.82
CA ILE A 88 -1.82 -9.05 23.10
C ILE A 88 -2.03 -8.85 24.61
N VAL A 89 -1.62 -9.83 25.43
CA VAL A 89 -1.72 -9.72 26.90
C VAL A 89 -0.91 -8.54 27.40
N LYS A 90 0.36 -8.42 26.98
CA LYS A 90 1.23 -7.30 27.37
C LYS A 90 0.68 -5.95 26.91
N GLY A 91 0.10 -5.88 25.70
CA GLY A 91 -0.52 -4.67 25.17
C GLY A 91 -1.71 -4.21 26.02
N ARG A 92 -2.55 -5.15 26.48
CA ARG A 92 -3.67 -4.85 27.39
C ARG A 92 -3.19 -4.32 28.73
N GLU A 93 -2.20 -4.95 29.34
CA GLU A 93 -1.58 -4.50 30.58
C GLU A 93 -1.06 -3.05 30.44
N LEU A 94 -0.32 -2.78 29.36
CA LEU A 94 0.24 -1.44 29.12
C LEU A 94 -0.84 -0.37 28.91
N LEU A 95 -1.94 -0.72 28.25
CA LEU A 95 -3.10 0.19 28.11
C LEU A 95 -3.79 0.45 29.45
N GLU A 96 -3.85 -0.55 30.34
CA GLU A 96 -4.37 -0.39 31.70
C GLU A 96 -3.43 0.45 32.59
N GLU A 97 -2.12 0.37 32.35
CA GLU A 97 -1.09 1.25 32.93
C GLU A 97 -1.15 2.69 32.39
N GLY A 98 -2.03 2.99 31.42
CA GLY A 98 -2.27 4.33 30.89
C GLY A 98 -1.39 4.71 29.69
N VAL A 99 -0.77 3.74 29.01
CA VAL A 99 -0.11 4.00 27.71
C VAL A 99 -1.13 4.57 26.72
N ASN A 100 -0.72 5.57 25.95
CA ASN A 100 -1.56 6.19 24.94
C ASN A 100 -2.02 5.12 23.90
N PRO A 101 -3.33 5.01 23.62
CA PRO A 101 -3.85 4.04 22.64
C PRO A 101 -3.24 4.15 21.24
N GLU A 102 -2.99 5.36 20.74
CA GLU A 102 -2.36 5.60 19.43
C GLU A 102 -0.91 5.07 19.40
N LEU A 103 -0.16 5.31 20.48
CA LEU A 103 1.19 4.76 20.65
C LEU A 103 1.14 3.23 20.64
N MET A 104 0.17 2.64 21.33
CA MET A 104 -0.04 1.19 21.34
C MET A 104 -0.43 0.64 19.97
N HIS A 105 -1.29 1.32 19.21
CA HIS A 105 -1.67 0.92 17.85
C HIS A 105 -0.45 0.90 16.94
N HIS A 106 0.40 1.92 17.03
CA HIS A 106 1.65 1.97 16.27
C HIS A 106 2.61 0.85 16.69
N ALA A 107 2.87 0.69 17.98
CA ALA A 107 3.79 -0.33 18.48
C ALA A 107 3.30 -1.76 18.15
N LEU A 108 2.03 -2.07 18.36
CA LEU A 108 1.45 -3.39 18.08
C LEU A 108 1.33 -3.65 16.57
N GLY A 109 0.97 -2.63 15.77
CA GLY A 109 0.87 -2.76 14.32
C GLY A 109 2.19 -3.16 13.70
N VAL A 110 3.28 -2.55 14.17
CA VAL A 110 4.61 -2.92 13.70
C VAL A 110 5.05 -4.29 14.26
N TYR A 111 4.76 -4.61 15.52
CA TYR A 111 5.01 -5.95 16.06
C TYR A 111 4.34 -7.04 15.19
N LEU A 112 3.07 -6.86 14.84
CA LEU A 112 2.32 -7.79 13.99
C LEU A 112 2.90 -7.89 12.57
N THR A 113 3.49 -6.81 12.07
CA THR A 113 4.10 -6.75 10.74
C THR A 113 5.41 -7.55 10.67
N HIS A 114 6.24 -7.50 11.72
CA HIS A 114 7.58 -8.14 11.73
C HIS A 114 7.67 -9.42 12.57
N SER A 115 6.62 -9.78 13.31
CA SER A 115 6.59 -11.03 14.10
C SER A 115 6.53 -12.25 13.19
N LYS A 116 7.48 -13.17 13.38
CA LYS A 116 7.53 -14.45 12.67
C LYS A 116 6.26 -15.27 12.88
N ASP A 117 5.75 -15.33 14.11
CA ASP A 117 4.50 -16.05 14.44
C ASP A 117 3.30 -15.44 13.72
N ALA A 118 3.23 -14.10 13.66
CA ALA A 118 2.16 -13.39 12.96
C ALA A 118 2.19 -13.66 11.44
N GLN A 119 3.37 -13.62 10.84
CA GLN A 119 3.58 -13.92 9.42
C GLN A 119 3.22 -15.37 9.06
N GLU A 120 3.70 -16.35 9.84
CA GLU A 120 3.44 -17.79 9.61
C GLU A 120 1.94 -18.13 9.76
N ARG A 121 1.26 -17.54 10.75
CA ARG A 121 -0.16 -17.79 11.04
C ARG A 121 -1.13 -16.89 10.29
N ARG A 122 -0.61 -16.03 9.43
CA ARG A 122 -1.36 -15.02 8.70
C ARG A 122 -2.23 -14.10 9.60
N ILE A 123 -1.68 -13.59 10.71
CA ILE A 123 -2.30 -12.56 11.59
C ILE A 123 -1.82 -11.14 11.24
N GLN A 124 -2.64 -10.35 10.55
CA GLN A 124 -2.22 -9.04 10.00
C GLN A 124 -2.42 -7.92 11.03
N ALA A 125 -1.60 -6.87 10.93
CA ALA A 125 -1.96 -5.58 11.51
C ALA A 125 -3.33 -5.14 10.96
N PRO A 126 -4.27 -4.64 11.77
CA PRO A 126 -5.59 -4.21 11.28
C PRO A 126 -5.48 -3.15 10.19
N ALA A 127 -6.43 -3.17 9.24
CA ALA A 127 -6.53 -2.17 8.20
C ALA A 127 -6.99 -0.83 8.77
N LEU A 128 -6.77 0.27 8.04
CA LEU A 128 -7.09 1.62 8.45
C LEU A 128 -8.58 1.80 8.81
N LYS A 129 -9.49 1.06 8.14
CA LYS A 129 -10.94 1.03 8.47
C LYS A 129 -11.27 0.45 9.87
N GLU A 130 -10.31 -0.20 10.52
CA GLU A 130 -10.42 -0.67 11.90
C GLU A 130 -9.91 0.35 12.92
N HIS A 131 -9.28 1.44 12.48
CA HIS A 131 -8.88 2.53 13.34
C HIS A 131 -10.12 3.21 13.97
N PRO A 132 -10.06 3.72 15.21
CA PRO A 132 -11.24 4.24 15.91
C PRO A 132 -11.93 5.40 15.17
N VAL A 133 -11.16 6.21 14.43
CA VAL A 133 -11.65 7.32 13.59
C VAL A 133 -12.58 6.84 12.48
N PHE A 134 -12.22 5.75 11.79
CA PHE A 134 -13.03 5.18 10.70
C PHE A 134 -14.21 4.38 11.27
N ARG A 135 -14.01 3.64 12.37
CA ARG A 135 -15.08 2.89 13.03
C ARG A 135 -16.22 3.78 13.52
N ALA A 136 -15.91 5.02 13.91
CA ALA A 136 -16.91 6.01 14.30
C ALA A 136 -17.84 6.42 13.15
N GLN A 137 -17.48 6.15 11.89
CA GLN A 137 -18.28 6.49 10.71
C GLN A 137 -19.20 5.37 10.23
N ARG A 138 -19.13 4.18 10.86
CA ARG A 138 -19.94 3.02 10.45
C ARG A 138 -21.43 3.29 10.66
N PRO A 139 -22.32 2.87 9.76
CA PRO A 139 -23.76 3.08 9.92
C PRO A 139 -24.32 2.59 11.27
N GLU A 140 -23.80 1.47 11.78
CA GLU A 140 -24.19 0.85 13.05
C GLU A 140 -23.86 1.68 14.30
N THR A 141 -22.87 2.57 14.21
CA THR A 141 -22.42 3.41 15.35
C THR A 141 -23.13 4.75 15.40
N LEU A 142 -23.84 5.13 14.34
CA LEU A 142 -24.63 6.37 14.25
C LEU A 142 -26.00 6.16 14.92
N GLN A 143 -26.12 6.59 16.19
CA GLN A 143 -27.31 6.38 17.05
C GLN A 143 -28.61 7.07 16.59
N THR A 144 -28.60 7.81 15.49
CA THR A 144 -29.79 8.43 14.91
C THR A 144 -29.76 8.32 13.39
N PRO A 145 -30.88 7.92 12.73
CA PRO A 145 -31.06 8.13 11.31
C PRO A 145 -31.29 9.63 11.09
N GLN A 146 -30.22 10.42 11.19
CA GLN A 146 -30.23 11.71 10.50
C GLN A 146 -30.28 11.41 9.00
N PRO A 147 -31.02 12.19 8.20
CA PRO A 147 -31.08 11.98 6.77
C PRO A 147 -29.65 11.96 6.21
N THR A 148 -29.23 10.76 5.81
CA THR A 148 -28.05 10.43 4.98
C THR A 148 -27.13 11.60 4.67
N ALA A 149 -26.25 11.91 5.61
CA ALA A 149 -24.99 12.52 5.31
C ALA A 149 -24.05 12.09 6.43
N VAL A 150 -23.22 11.07 6.19
CA VAL A 150 -21.83 11.22 6.62
C VAL A 150 -21.46 12.61 6.14
N ALA A 151 -21.16 13.54 7.05
CA ALA A 151 -21.07 14.95 6.69
C ALA A 151 -20.06 15.09 5.55
N GLY A 152 -20.60 15.17 4.34
CA GLY A 152 -19.82 15.07 3.11
C GLY A 152 -18.91 16.26 3.02
N GLU A 153 -17.94 16.20 2.12
CA GLU A 153 -17.14 17.38 1.84
C GLU A 153 -18.04 18.57 1.46
N VAL A 154 -17.71 19.76 1.97
CA VAL A 154 -18.38 21.00 1.56
C VAL A 154 -17.84 21.41 0.20
N VAL A 155 -18.62 21.17 -0.86
CA VAL A 155 -18.24 21.47 -2.25
C VAL A 155 -18.96 22.74 -2.72
N THR A 156 -18.22 23.84 -2.83
CA THR A 156 -18.72 25.17 -3.24
C THR A 156 -17.71 25.88 -4.14
N GLY A 157 -18.10 26.97 -4.81
CA GLY A 157 -17.16 27.78 -5.58
C GLY A 157 -15.98 28.33 -4.75
N ASP A 158 -16.20 28.56 -3.45
CA ASP A 158 -15.18 29.07 -2.53
C ASP A 158 -14.21 27.96 -2.08
N THR A 159 -14.68 26.71 -1.97
CA THR A 159 -13.86 25.58 -1.49
C THR A 159 -13.18 24.80 -2.63
N LEU A 160 -13.52 25.06 -3.89
CA LEU A 160 -12.96 24.40 -5.08
C LEU A 160 -11.72 25.09 -5.66
N GLN A 161 -10.91 25.73 -4.81
CA GLN A 161 -9.70 26.45 -5.21
C GLN A 161 -8.44 25.56 -5.15
N GLY A 162 -7.45 25.88 -5.97
CA GLY A 162 -6.13 25.23 -5.95
C GLY A 162 -6.20 23.70 -6.03
N PRO A 163 -5.55 22.96 -5.11
CA PRO A 163 -5.51 21.49 -5.16
C PRO A 163 -6.81 20.83 -4.69
N ALA A 164 -7.86 21.56 -4.29
CA ALA A 164 -9.07 20.98 -3.72
C ALA A 164 -9.74 19.94 -4.63
N LEU A 165 -9.70 20.12 -5.96
CA LEU A 165 -10.23 19.15 -6.92
C LEU A 165 -9.61 17.75 -6.80
N LEU A 166 -8.35 17.65 -6.38
CA LEU A 166 -7.65 16.37 -6.22
C LEU A 166 -7.94 15.68 -4.88
N SER A 167 -8.92 16.16 -4.10
CA SER A 167 -9.26 15.53 -2.82
C SER A 167 -9.69 14.07 -3.00
N TYR A 168 -10.40 13.69 -4.06
CA TYR A 168 -10.75 12.28 -4.30
C TYR A 168 -9.54 11.35 -4.36
N TRP A 169 -8.42 11.86 -4.87
CA TRP A 169 -7.20 11.11 -4.99
C TRP A 169 -6.42 11.10 -3.66
N ARG A 170 -6.36 12.26 -2.97
CA ARG A 170 -5.68 12.40 -1.67
C ARG A 170 -6.43 11.70 -0.53
N ASP A 171 -7.75 11.67 -0.59
CA ASP A 171 -8.65 11.07 0.39
C ASP A 171 -9.01 9.61 0.07
N ASP A 172 -8.53 9.07 -1.06
CA ASP A 172 -8.73 7.68 -1.44
C ASP A 172 -8.33 6.76 -0.27
N TYR A 173 -9.26 5.89 0.12
CA TYR A 173 -9.09 5.03 1.29
C TYR A 173 -7.91 4.08 1.10
N ASP A 174 -7.80 3.46 -0.07
CA ASP A 174 -6.82 2.41 -0.35
C ASP A 174 -5.40 3.00 -0.41
N MET A 175 -5.25 4.23 -0.89
CA MET A 175 -3.99 4.97 -0.87
C MET A 175 -3.55 5.31 0.55
N ASN A 176 -4.47 5.80 1.38
CA ASN A 176 -4.16 6.10 2.78
C ASN A 176 -3.86 4.84 3.59
N ASP A 177 -4.60 3.75 3.39
CA ASP A 177 -4.32 2.45 4.05
C ASP A 177 -2.97 1.88 3.59
N ALA A 178 -2.64 1.98 2.29
CA ALA A 178 -1.34 1.56 1.77
C ALA A 178 -0.19 2.38 2.36
N HIS A 179 -0.31 3.70 2.42
CA HIS A 179 0.71 4.59 3.02
C HIS A 179 0.87 4.34 4.52
N TYR A 180 -0.25 4.21 5.24
CA TYR A 180 -0.26 3.89 6.67
C TYR A 180 0.47 2.57 6.95
N HIS A 181 0.18 1.51 6.18
CA HIS A 181 0.84 0.23 6.33
C HIS A 181 2.31 0.24 5.85
N TRP A 182 2.65 1.03 4.83
CA TRP A 182 4.04 1.20 4.37
C TRP A 182 4.95 1.71 5.50
N HIS A 183 4.47 2.67 6.30
CA HIS A 183 5.20 3.17 7.47
C HIS A 183 5.24 2.19 8.66
N MET A 184 4.39 1.16 8.70
CA MET A 184 4.55 0.05 9.65
C MET A 184 5.64 -0.94 9.22
N VAL A 185 5.80 -1.14 7.91
CA VAL A 185 6.86 -1.99 7.35
C VAL A 185 8.21 -1.29 7.42
N PHE A 186 8.26 -0.04 6.97
CA PHE A 186 9.46 0.79 6.93
C PHE A 186 9.33 1.95 7.91
N ARG A 187 9.88 1.75 9.10
CA ARG A 187 9.96 2.80 10.10
C ARG A 187 11.01 3.83 9.70
N GLY A 188 10.66 5.11 9.85
CA GLY A 188 11.65 6.19 9.86
C GLY A 188 12.55 6.08 11.10
N ALA A 189 13.73 6.68 11.04
CA ALA A 189 14.74 6.55 12.11
C ALA A 189 14.57 7.57 13.25
N GLY A 190 13.35 7.66 13.80
CA GLY A 190 13.17 8.28 15.10
C GLY A 190 13.61 7.34 16.23
N GLY A 191 13.97 7.91 17.38
CA GLY A 191 14.43 7.20 18.58
C GLY A 191 15.90 6.77 18.60
N ASN A 192 16.23 5.90 19.55
CA ASN A 192 17.56 5.35 19.79
C ASN A 192 17.92 4.39 18.66
N ASN A 193 18.55 4.97 17.66
CA ASN A 193 19.03 4.33 16.45
C ASN A 193 19.94 3.10 16.69
N SER A 194 20.52 2.92 17.89
CA SER A 194 21.32 1.73 18.21
C SER A 194 20.55 0.40 18.19
N LYS A 195 19.21 0.43 18.12
CA LYS A 195 18.35 -0.77 18.16
C LYS A 195 17.30 -0.82 17.04
N ASN A 196 17.35 0.07 16.07
CA ASN A 196 16.46 0.01 14.91
C ASN A 196 16.79 -1.23 14.08
N VAL A 197 15.77 -2.04 13.81
CA VAL A 197 15.91 -3.23 12.96
C VAL A 197 15.72 -2.78 11.51
N ARG A 198 16.79 -2.85 10.73
CA ARG A 198 16.72 -2.64 9.28
C ARG A 198 15.74 -3.66 8.70
N THR A 199 14.67 -3.21 8.05
CA THR A 199 13.71 -4.12 7.41
C THR A 199 14.24 -4.63 6.07
N ILE A 200 14.94 -3.77 5.34
CA ILE A 200 15.45 -4.06 3.99
C ILE A 200 16.76 -3.33 3.68
N ASP A 201 17.57 -3.92 2.79
CA ASP A 201 18.67 -3.22 2.17
C ASP A 201 18.13 -2.06 1.31
N ARG A 202 18.94 -1.00 1.21
CA ARG A 202 18.56 0.21 0.46
C ARG A 202 17.26 0.91 0.92
N GLN A 203 16.89 0.83 2.21
CA GLN A 203 15.68 1.46 2.76
C GLN A 203 15.59 2.98 2.49
N GLY A 204 16.72 3.71 2.50
CA GLY A 204 16.73 5.14 2.15
C GLY A 204 16.37 5.38 0.68
N GLU A 205 16.80 4.49 -0.21
CA GLU A 205 16.43 4.56 -1.64
C GLU A 205 14.95 4.22 -1.82
N LEU A 206 14.44 3.24 -1.09
CA LEU A 206 13.02 2.88 -1.10
C LEU A 206 12.14 4.04 -0.62
N PHE A 207 12.54 4.70 0.46
CA PHE A 207 11.88 5.92 0.94
C PHE A 207 11.82 6.98 -0.15
N LEU A 208 12.95 7.30 -0.77
CA LEU A 208 13.02 8.36 -1.78
C LEU A 208 12.25 8.00 -3.06
N TYR A 209 12.35 6.73 -3.50
CA TYR A 209 11.65 6.21 -4.66
C TYR A 209 10.13 6.23 -4.47
N THR A 210 9.64 5.70 -3.34
CA THR A 210 8.20 5.60 -3.02
C THR A 210 7.55 6.97 -3.08
N HIS A 211 8.10 7.94 -2.34
CA HIS A 211 7.54 9.28 -2.30
C HIS A 211 7.74 10.04 -3.62
N SER A 212 8.84 9.83 -4.34
CA SER A 212 9.02 10.40 -5.68
C SER A 212 7.99 9.85 -6.68
N GLN A 213 7.65 8.55 -6.62
CA GLN A 213 6.61 7.96 -7.47
C GLN A 213 5.21 8.47 -7.12
N MET A 214 4.91 8.66 -5.83
CA MET A 214 3.66 9.28 -5.40
C MET A 214 3.52 10.70 -5.96
N VAL A 215 4.58 11.50 -5.87
CA VAL A 215 4.61 12.87 -6.41
C VAL A 215 4.46 12.88 -7.94
N ALA A 216 5.15 12.00 -8.66
CA ALA A 216 5.03 11.87 -10.11
C ALA A 216 3.58 11.58 -10.55
N ARG A 217 2.91 10.67 -9.82
CA ARG A 217 1.51 10.33 -10.02
C ARG A 217 0.58 11.50 -9.68
N TYR A 218 0.82 12.20 -8.58
CA TYR A 218 0.00 13.35 -8.15
C TYR A 218 0.11 14.56 -9.09
N ASP A 219 1.32 14.90 -9.55
CA ASP A 219 1.52 15.94 -10.58
C ASP A 219 0.81 15.58 -11.88
N THR A 220 0.93 14.32 -12.31
CA THR A 220 0.24 13.81 -13.50
C THR A 220 -1.28 13.87 -13.32
N GLU A 221 -1.79 13.55 -12.14
CA GLU A 221 -3.20 13.67 -11.81
C GLU A 221 -3.67 15.13 -11.86
N GLY A 222 -2.88 16.08 -11.35
CA GLY A 222 -3.12 17.51 -11.50
C GLY A 222 -3.26 17.94 -12.96
N LEU A 223 -2.36 17.48 -13.83
CA LEU A 223 -2.42 17.75 -15.27
C LEU A 223 -3.68 17.17 -15.94
N CYS A 224 -4.22 16.06 -15.43
CA CYS A 224 -5.49 15.50 -15.90
C CYS A 224 -6.66 16.48 -15.71
N TRP A 225 -6.54 17.41 -14.76
CA TRP A 225 -7.52 18.45 -14.45
C TRP A 225 -7.09 19.86 -14.88
N GLY A 226 -5.95 19.99 -15.57
CA GLY A 226 -5.42 21.29 -15.99
C GLY A 226 -4.89 22.13 -14.82
N LEU A 227 -4.56 21.50 -13.69
CA LEU A 227 -3.90 22.16 -12.57
C LEU A 227 -2.40 22.36 -12.87
N PRO A 228 -1.76 23.39 -12.28
CA PRO A 228 -0.32 23.54 -12.38
C PRO A 228 0.41 22.39 -11.65
N LEU A 229 1.66 22.14 -12.04
CA LEU A 229 2.55 21.26 -11.28
C LEU A 229 2.73 21.79 -9.85
N VAL A 230 2.94 20.88 -8.91
CA VAL A 230 3.16 21.21 -7.50
C VAL A 230 4.42 22.07 -7.35
N ARG A 231 4.27 23.21 -6.67
CA ARG A 231 5.43 24.02 -6.25
C ARG A 231 6.14 23.28 -5.10
N PRO A 232 7.44 22.98 -5.21
CA PRO A 232 8.20 22.36 -4.13
C PRO A 232 8.37 23.31 -2.94
N TRP A 233 8.40 22.76 -1.74
CA TRP A 233 8.71 23.50 -0.50
C TRP A 233 10.23 23.71 -0.31
N ASP A 234 10.91 24.25 -1.33
CA ASP A 234 12.37 24.47 -1.29
C ASP A 234 12.75 25.68 -0.41
N GLN A 235 11.88 26.69 -0.39
CA GLN A 235 12.01 27.91 0.40
C GLN A 235 11.16 27.76 1.68
N TYR A 236 11.81 27.69 2.85
CA TYR A 236 11.12 27.40 4.12
C TYR A 236 10.44 28.64 4.74
N ASP A 237 10.50 29.77 4.04
CA ASP A 237 9.74 31.00 4.28
C ASP A 237 8.57 31.17 3.29
N ASP A 238 8.28 30.16 2.47
CA ASP A 238 7.13 30.15 1.57
C ASP A 238 5.79 30.02 2.33
N VAL A 239 4.69 30.19 1.59
CA VAL A 239 3.31 30.18 2.09
C VAL A 239 2.44 29.16 1.35
N LEU A 240 1.48 28.57 2.06
CA LEU A 240 0.45 27.71 1.48
C LEU A 240 -0.78 28.53 1.09
N GLU A 241 -0.89 28.89 -0.19
CA GLU A 241 -1.86 29.87 -0.71
C GLU A 241 -3.34 29.50 -0.48
N TYR A 242 -3.70 28.22 -0.53
CA TYR A 242 -5.11 27.81 -0.58
C TYR A 242 -5.71 27.37 0.77
N GLY A 243 -4.88 27.13 1.78
CA GLY A 243 -5.31 26.54 3.06
C GLY A 243 -5.77 25.07 2.93
N TYR A 244 -6.17 24.49 4.04
CA TYR A 244 -6.72 23.13 4.11
C TYR A 244 -7.80 23.06 5.19
N GLN A 245 -8.91 22.40 4.87
CA GLN A 245 -9.94 22.03 5.82
C GLN A 245 -10.16 20.51 5.74
N PRO A 246 -10.02 19.77 6.85
CA PRO A 246 -10.37 18.36 6.90
C PRO A 246 -11.85 18.14 6.55
N LEU A 247 -12.19 16.90 6.14
CA LEU A 247 -13.59 16.51 6.02
C LEU A 247 -14.34 16.79 7.33
N PRO A 248 -15.62 17.19 7.30
CA PRO A 248 -16.35 17.50 8.52
C PRO A 248 -16.31 16.39 9.58
N ALA A 249 -16.36 15.12 9.15
CA ALA A 249 -16.21 13.94 10.00
C ALA A 249 -14.84 13.79 10.68
N LEU A 250 -13.83 14.53 10.23
CA LEU A 250 -12.45 14.50 10.74
C LEU A 250 -12.10 15.68 11.65
N LEU A 251 -12.96 16.71 11.74
CA LEU A 251 -12.70 17.94 12.50
C LEU A 251 -12.57 17.73 14.02
N ASP A 252 -13.10 16.62 14.53
CA ASP A 252 -12.97 16.25 15.95
C ASP A 252 -11.59 15.63 16.27
N TYR A 253 -10.88 15.15 15.24
CA TYR A 253 -9.61 14.44 15.39
C TYR A 253 -8.40 15.30 15.05
N TYR A 254 -8.52 16.23 14.09
CA TYR A 254 -7.47 17.18 13.75
C TYR A 254 -8.03 18.42 13.04
N GLY A 255 -7.29 19.52 13.13
CA GLY A 255 -7.61 20.79 12.48
C GLY A 255 -6.95 20.97 11.12
N GLY A 256 -7.39 22.02 10.41
CA GLY A 256 -6.76 22.51 9.19
C GLY A 256 -5.97 23.80 9.42
N TYR A 257 -5.71 24.54 8.34
CA TYR A 257 -5.04 25.84 8.37
C TYR A 257 -5.61 26.78 7.30
N PRO A 258 -5.65 28.10 7.56
CA PRO A 258 -6.17 29.08 6.61
C PRO A 258 -5.21 29.27 5.41
N ALA A 259 -5.71 29.93 4.37
CA ALA A 259 -4.91 30.42 3.26
C ALA A 259 -3.72 31.27 3.72
N PHE A 260 -2.62 31.20 2.96
CA PHE A 260 -1.35 31.88 3.22
C PHE A 260 -0.68 31.54 4.56
N SER A 261 -0.94 30.34 5.10
CA SER A 261 -0.22 29.83 6.27
C SER A 261 1.24 29.53 5.93
N SER A 262 2.15 29.79 6.86
CA SER A 262 3.59 29.53 6.73
C SER A 262 4.15 28.84 7.96
N TRP A 263 5.32 28.24 7.85
CA TRP A 263 6.04 27.77 9.02
C TRP A 263 6.36 28.91 9.99
N TYR A 264 6.22 28.65 11.29
CA TYR A 264 6.72 29.55 12.32
C TYR A 264 8.25 29.50 12.32
N ARG A 265 8.91 30.65 12.09
CA ARG A 265 10.38 30.73 12.00
C ARG A 265 11.08 30.23 13.27
N ILE A 266 10.50 30.51 14.44
CA ILE A 266 11.00 30.02 15.74
C ILE A 266 10.07 28.92 16.24
N ARG A 267 8.86 29.28 16.68
CA ARG A 267 7.84 28.35 17.18
C ARG A 267 6.45 28.98 17.14
N ASN A 268 5.41 28.16 17.18
CA ASN A 268 4.06 28.62 17.46
C ASN A 268 3.96 29.08 18.94
N PRO A 269 3.54 30.33 19.20
CA PRO A 269 3.47 30.87 20.57
C PRO A 269 2.38 30.21 21.42
N ASP A 270 1.34 29.66 20.80
CA ASP A 270 0.21 29.03 21.50
C ASP A 270 0.45 27.54 21.74
N MET A 271 1.37 26.93 20.99
CA MET A 271 1.74 25.53 21.16
C MET A 271 2.63 25.37 22.39
N LYS A 272 2.17 24.56 23.35
CA LYS A 272 2.97 24.14 24.50
C LYS A 272 4.28 23.53 24.05
N ASP A 273 5.34 23.75 24.83
CA ASP A 273 6.63 23.14 24.54
C ASP A 273 6.53 21.62 24.64
N VAL A 274 6.79 20.96 23.52
CA VAL A 274 6.89 19.52 23.42
C VAL A 274 8.36 19.20 23.18
N PRO A 275 9.02 18.51 24.12
CA PRO A 275 10.38 18.02 23.93
C PRO A 275 10.55 17.27 22.60
N GLY A 276 11.65 17.53 21.89
CA GLY A 276 11.93 16.91 20.59
C GLY A 276 11.04 17.35 19.41
N VAL A 277 10.27 18.45 19.55
CA VAL A 277 9.41 18.99 18.47
C VAL A 277 9.74 20.44 18.12
N THR A 278 10.12 21.26 19.11
CA THR A 278 10.42 22.67 18.88
C THR A 278 11.82 22.86 18.27
N ILE A 279 11.92 22.89 16.94
CA ILE A 279 13.13 23.32 16.21
C ILE A 279 12.84 24.56 15.36
N GLY A 280 13.79 25.50 15.37
CA GLY A 280 13.72 26.70 14.55
C GLY A 280 13.98 26.39 13.08
N VAL A 281 13.35 27.14 12.18
CA VAL A 281 13.51 26.94 10.73
C VAL A 281 14.97 27.12 10.28
N ALA A 282 15.75 27.93 10.99
CA ALA A 282 17.18 28.15 10.70
C ALA A 282 18.01 26.85 10.82
N ASP A 283 17.76 26.01 11.83
CA ASP A 283 18.48 24.74 11.99
C ASP A 283 18.16 23.78 10.83
N MET A 284 16.90 23.78 10.38
CA MET A 284 16.47 22.98 9.24
C MET A 284 17.04 23.51 7.91
N GLU A 285 17.15 24.83 7.74
CA GLU A 285 17.82 25.45 6.59
C GLU A 285 19.31 25.05 6.55
N GLU A 286 19.97 24.98 7.72
CA GLU A 286 21.35 24.48 7.82
C GLU A 286 21.45 23.01 7.39
N TRP A 287 20.59 22.14 7.91
CA TRP A 287 20.54 20.73 7.51
C TRP A 287 20.29 20.56 6.00
N ARG A 288 19.31 21.27 5.46
CA ARG A 288 19.00 21.30 4.01
C ARG A 288 20.24 21.67 3.21
N ASN A 289 20.91 22.76 3.57
CA ASN A 289 22.10 23.24 2.87
C ASN A 289 23.28 22.26 3.01
N ASN A 290 23.45 21.62 4.17
CA ASN A 290 24.48 20.60 4.40
C ASN A 290 24.25 19.35 3.53
N ILE A 291 23.00 18.90 3.36
CA ILE A 291 22.67 17.79 2.47
C ILE A 291 22.92 18.18 1.00
N TYR A 292 22.51 19.38 0.58
CA TYR A 292 22.84 19.88 -0.76
C TYR A 292 24.34 19.91 -1.03
N GLU A 293 25.13 20.37 -0.06
CA GLU A 293 26.60 20.40 -0.20
C GLU A 293 27.19 18.99 -0.23
N ALA A 294 26.66 18.04 0.55
CA ALA A 294 27.09 16.65 0.49
C ALA A 294 26.85 16.02 -0.88
N ILE A 295 25.68 16.27 -1.49
CA ILE A 295 25.38 15.85 -2.86
C ILE A 295 26.35 16.53 -3.83
N LYS A 296 26.50 17.85 -3.76
CA LYS A 296 27.33 18.64 -4.69
C LYS A 296 28.81 18.27 -4.63
N THR A 297 29.34 17.99 -3.45
CA THR A 297 30.74 17.57 -3.27
C THR A 297 30.93 16.07 -3.52
N GLY A 298 29.88 15.27 -3.40
CA GLY A 298 29.92 13.82 -3.52
C GLY A 298 30.43 13.12 -2.26
N TYR A 299 30.35 13.78 -1.10
CA TYR A 299 30.89 13.28 0.16
C TYR A 299 29.97 13.60 1.33
N VAL A 300 29.65 12.58 2.14
CA VAL A 300 28.99 12.72 3.43
C VAL A 300 30.05 12.84 4.53
N VAL A 301 29.90 13.83 5.40
CA VAL A 301 30.82 14.11 6.50
C VAL A 301 30.60 13.10 7.62
N THR A 302 31.73 12.65 8.18
CA THR A 302 31.79 11.64 9.23
C THR A 302 32.56 12.17 10.43
N LYS A 303 32.35 11.55 11.58
CA LYS A 303 33.07 11.82 12.82
C LYS A 303 33.48 10.52 13.53
N PRO A 304 34.50 10.52 14.39
CA PRO A 304 34.79 9.38 15.25
C PRO A 304 33.70 9.21 16.31
N LYS A 305 33.23 7.99 16.55
CA LYS A 305 32.18 7.69 17.55
C LYS A 305 32.59 8.05 18.98
N ASN A 306 33.83 7.76 19.34
CA ASN A 306 34.33 7.85 20.73
C ASN A 306 35.55 8.78 20.89
N LYS A 307 35.88 9.60 19.87
CA LYS A 307 37.04 10.51 19.90
C LYS A 307 36.70 11.86 19.26
N PRO A 308 36.14 12.82 20.01
CA PRO A 308 35.76 14.13 19.46
C PRO A 308 36.96 14.98 19.00
N ASP A 309 38.18 14.66 19.44
CA ASP A 309 39.40 15.44 19.21
C ASP A 309 40.37 14.79 18.20
N THR A 310 39.87 14.47 17.00
CA THR A 310 40.76 14.08 15.88
C THR A 310 40.53 14.99 14.69
N THR A 311 41.60 15.55 14.13
CA THR A 311 41.58 16.35 12.89
C THR A 311 41.43 15.50 11.63
N ILE A 312 41.39 14.16 11.77
CA ILE A 312 41.30 13.20 10.67
C ILE A 312 39.84 13.14 10.18
N ARG A 313 39.61 13.58 8.94
CA ARG A 313 38.31 13.47 8.27
C ARG A 313 38.31 12.24 7.35
N ARG A 314 37.29 11.40 7.45
CA ARG A 314 37.09 10.22 6.58
C ARG A 314 35.72 10.28 5.89
N PRO A 315 35.52 11.21 4.95
CA PRO A 315 34.23 11.38 4.32
C PRO A 315 33.77 10.10 3.63
N LEU A 316 32.49 9.80 3.74
CA LEU A 316 31.84 8.71 3.03
C LEU A 316 31.52 9.17 1.61
N ALA A 317 32.14 8.53 0.61
CA ALA A 317 31.95 8.89 -0.79
C ALA A 317 30.58 8.46 -1.30
N LEU A 318 29.88 9.39 -1.95
CA LEU A 318 28.72 9.08 -2.76
C LEU A 318 29.19 8.52 -4.12
N THR A 319 28.58 7.42 -4.52
CA THR A 319 28.82 6.72 -5.79
C THR A 319 27.50 6.54 -6.52
N GLY A 320 27.56 6.11 -7.77
CA GLY A 320 26.34 5.78 -8.50
C GLY A 320 25.44 4.80 -7.75
N ASP A 321 26.02 3.78 -7.11
CA ASP A 321 25.25 2.68 -6.53
C ASP A 321 24.65 3.02 -5.16
N ASN A 322 25.29 3.90 -4.39
CA ASN A 322 24.84 4.24 -3.04
C ASN A 322 24.13 5.61 -2.93
N CYS A 323 24.23 6.48 -3.94
CA CYS A 323 23.85 7.89 -3.81
C CYS A 323 22.40 8.10 -3.37
N LEU A 324 21.44 7.43 -4.01
CA LEU A 324 20.02 7.58 -3.67
C LEU A 324 19.69 6.98 -2.30
N ASN A 325 20.34 5.87 -1.95
CA ASN A 325 20.16 5.25 -0.63
C ASN A 325 20.66 6.15 0.49
N TYR A 326 21.87 6.71 0.34
CA TYR A 326 22.45 7.59 1.35
C TYR A 326 21.75 8.93 1.41
N VAL A 327 21.36 9.53 0.29
CA VAL A 327 20.58 10.77 0.31
C VAL A 327 19.22 10.57 0.98
N GLY A 328 18.49 9.50 0.62
CA GLY A 328 17.23 9.18 1.32
C GLY A 328 17.43 8.88 2.80
N GLY A 329 18.51 8.18 3.15
CA GLY A 329 18.88 7.91 4.54
C GLY A 329 19.25 9.17 5.34
N LEU A 330 19.88 10.18 4.73
CA LEU A 330 20.14 11.47 5.37
C LEU A 330 18.83 12.23 5.62
N LEU A 331 17.93 12.24 4.64
CA LEU A 331 16.65 12.93 4.74
C LEU A 331 15.76 12.34 5.85
N ASP A 332 15.70 11.02 5.95
CA ASP A 332 14.89 10.28 6.91
C ASP A 332 15.66 9.86 8.19
N ALA A 333 16.85 10.45 8.41
CA ALA A 333 17.71 10.25 9.57
C ALA A 333 18.15 8.80 9.88
N GLN A 334 18.20 7.94 8.87
CA GLN A 334 18.52 6.51 8.95
C GLN A 334 20.03 6.24 9.11
N TYR A 335 20.73 7.03 9.93
CA TYR A 335 22.19 7.04 10.05
C TYR A 335 22.82 5.68 10.38
N VAL A 336 22.10 4.85 11.14
CA VAL A 336 22.56 3.51 11.53
C VAL A 336 22.46 2.47 10.42
N PHE A 337 21.76 2.77 9.33
CA PHE A 337 21.65 1.89 8.17
C PHE A 337 22.68 2.19 7.08
N PHE A 338 23.57 3.17 7.31
CA PHE A 338 24.72 3.43 6.45
C PHE A 338 25.75 2.32 6.62
N ASP A 339 26.55 2.08 5.58
CA ASP A 339 27.56 1.04 5.65
C ASP A 339 28.55 1.32 6.80
N PRO A 340 28.99 0.29 7.55
CA PRO A 340 29.96 0.47 8.62
C PRO A 340 31.24 1.14 8.11
N LEU A 341 31.65 2.22 8.78
CA LEU A 341 32.87 2.95 8.45
C LEU A 341 34.07 2.38 9.23
N PRO A 342 35.28 2.35 8.64
CA PRO A 342 36.48 1.89 9.33
C PRO A 342 36.87 2.83 10.49
N ASP A 343 37.69 2.32 11.41
CA ASP A 343 38.28 3.08 12.52
C ASP A 343 37.26 3.75 13.47
N ASP A 344 36.09 3.11 13.66
CA ASP A 344 35.03 3.54 14.57
C ASP A 344 34.44 4.93 14.21
N PHE A 345 34.32 5.23 12.91
CA PHE A 345 33.64 6.42 12.41
C PHE A 345 32.13 6.20 12.24
N GLU A 346 31.37 7.29 12.24
CA GLU A 346 29.95 7.35 11.91
C GLU A 346 29.63 8.61 11.10
N VAL A 347 28.47 8.62 10.44
CA VAL A 347 27.94 9.85 9.82
C VAL A 347 27.67 10.89 10.92
N ASP A 348 28.04 12.14 10.68
CA ASP A 348 27.79 13.21 11.64
C ASP A 348 26.31 13.64 11.63
N ALA A 349 25.47 12.90 12.36
CA ALA A 349 24.03 13.14 12.43
C ALA A 349 23.65 14.55 12.87
N ALA A 350 24.47 15.23 13.67
CA ALA A 350 24.21 16.61 14.09
C ALA A 350 24.28 17.61 12.92
N LYS A 351 25.12 17.33 11.92
CA LYS A 351 25.27 18.16 10.72
C LYS A 351 24.09 18.04 9.76
N TYR A 352 23.48 16.85 9.68
CA TYR A 352 22.45 16.52 8.69
C TYR A 352 21.04 16.47 9.28
N GLY A 353 20.90 16.34 10.60
CA GLY A 353 19.65 16.46 11.33
C GLY A 353 18.65 15.37 11.04
N ILE A 354 17.37 15.73 11.01
CA ILE A 354 16.26 14.81 10.75
C ILE A 354 15.20 15.55 9.93
N LEU A 355 15.63 15.97 8.73
CA LEU A 355 14.96 16.98 7.93
C LEU A 355 13.52 16.58 7.58
N HIS A 356 13.28 15.37 7.08
CA HIS A 356 11.97 14.85 6.68
C HIS A 356 10.94 14.98 7.81
N ASN A 357 11.22 14.34 8.96
CA ASN A 357 10.27 14.23 10.06
C ASN A 357 10.03 15.58 10.76
N TYR A 358 11.06 16.42 10.89
CA TYR A 358 10.86 17.78 11.42
C TYR A 358 10.09 18.68 10.46
N GLY A 359 10.22 18.52 9.14
CA GLY A 359 9.36 19.22 8.18
C GLY A 359 7.88 18.93 8.39
N LEU A 360 7.51 17.66 8.57
CA LEU A 360 6.16 17.27 8.96
C LEU A 360 5.74 17.92 10.29
N GLY A 361 6.67 17.99 11.25
CA GLY A 361 6.48 18.73 12.52
C GLY A 361 6.17 20.20 12.36
N LYS A 362 6.85 20.91 11.46
CA LYS A 362 6.58 22.32 11.21
C LYS A 362 5.22 22.55 10.56
N PHE A 363 4.75 21.66 9.68
CA PHE A 363 3.38 21.73 9.15
C PHE A 363 2.32 21.43 10.21
N SER A 364 2.59 20.47 11.11
CA SER A 364 1.73 20.20 12.26
C SER A 364 1.63 21.41 13.21
N GLU A 365 2.78 22.02 13.53
CA GLU A 365 2.86 23.23 14.35
C GLU A 365 2.14 24.44 13.71
N MET A 366 2.32 24.63 12.40
CA MET A 366 1.63 25.67 11.62
C MET A 366 0.11 25.54 11.74
N SER A 367 -0.39 24.31 11.79
CA SER A 367 -1.81 23.99 11.88
C SER A 367 -2.37 24.03 13.31
N TYR A 368 -1.52 24.24 14.32
CA TYR A 368 -1.93 24.17 15.72
C TYR A 368 -2.85 25.33 16.11
N ARG A 369 -3.97 25.05 16.78
CA ARG A 369 -4.93 26.06 17.27
C ARG A 369 -5.47 25.68 18.66
N ASP A 370 -5.27 26.54 19.67
CA ASP A 370 -5.74 26.33 21.06
C ASP A 370 -7.16 26.88 21.32
N ASN A 371 -7.91 27.18 20.25
CA ASN A 371 -9.15 27.97 20.33
C ASN A 371 -10.36 27.17 20.80
N ASP A 372 -10.29 25.84 20.82
CA ASP A 372 -11.39 24.97 21.24
C ASP A 372 -10.87 23.86 22.16
N LYS A 373 -11.13 23.99 23.46
CA LYS A 373 -10.70 23.03 24.48
C LYS A 373 -11.35 21.65 24.33
N GLU A 374 -12.37 21.51 23.48
CA GLU A 374 -13.04 20.24 23.22
C GLU A 374 -12.45 19.50 22.02
N LYS A 375 -11.67 20.17 21.16
CA LYS A 375 -11.08 19.59 19.95
C LYS A 375 -9.59 19.30 20.09
N VAL A 376 -9.10 18.40 19.24
CA VAL A 376 -7.66 18.16 19.11
C VAL A 376 -7.02 19.39 18.47
N PRO A 377 -6.03 20.02 19.12
CA PRO A 377 -5.53 21.31 18.67
C PRO A 377 -4.51 21.19 17.53
N TYR A 378 -4.16 19.98 17.09
CA TYR A 378 -3.09 19.72 16.10
C TYR A 378 -3.64 19.48 14.69
N GLY A 379 -2.81 19.74 13.68
CA GLY A 379 -3.08 19.35 12.30
C GLY A 379 -2.71 17.91 11.97
N LEU A 380 -3.03 17.48 10.75
CA LEU A 380 -2.89 16.09 10.30
C LEU A 380 -1.44 15.59 10.31
N MET A 381 -0.48 16.44 9.96
CA MET A 381 0.94 16.08 9.85
C MET A 381 1.59 15.62 11.17
N ILE A 382 0.86 15.63 12.28
CA ILE A 382 1.32 15.07 13.55
C ILE A 382 1.32 13.53 13.59
N SER A 383 0.62 12.92 12.65
CA SER A 383 0.39 11.47 12.58
C SER A 383 0.58 10.96 11.16
N ASN A 384 1.08 9.73 11.05
CA ASN A 384 1.13 8.99 9.79
C ASN A 384 -0.21 8.32 9.43
N PHE A 385 -1.26 8.53 10.24
CA PHE A 385 -2.61 7.98 10.07
C PHE A 385 -3.19 8.18 8.66
N ALA A 386 -3.08 9.40 8.12
CA ALA A 386 -3.61 9.74 6.80
C ALA A 386 -2.97 11.02 6.22
N ALA A 387 -1.66 11.18 6.41
CA ALA A 387 -0.93 12.37 5.97
C ALA A 387 -1.17 12.77 4.48
N PRO A 388 -1.27 11.84 3.50
CA PRO A 388 -1.49 12.19 2.11
C PRO A 388 -2.73 13.06 1.79
N ARG A 389 -3.72 13.12 2.69
CA ARG A 389 -4.94 13.95 2.58
C ARG A 389 -4.66 15.45 2.52
N ASP A 390 -3.68 15.88 3.31
CA ASP A 390 -3.34 17.31 3.46
C ASP A 390 -2.56 17.80 2.22
N PRO A 391 -3.01 18.87 1.54
CA PRO A 391 -2.27 19.46 0.44
C PRO A 391 -0.82 19.85 0.75
N CYS A 392 -0.45 20.17 2.00
CA CYS A 392 0.93 20.53 2.34
C CYS A 392 1.92 19.37 2.27
N PHE A 393 1.42 18.12 2.32
CA PHE A 393 2.20 16.91 2.09
C PHE A 393 2.93 17.05 0.74
N TRP A 394 2.20 17.33 -0.33
CA TRP A 394 2.71 17.24 -1.70
C TRP A 394 3.88 18.19 -2.02
N PRO A 395 3.85 19.49 -1.66
CA PRO A 395 5.02 20.37 -1.74
C PRO A 395 6.25 19.86 -0.97
N TRP A 396 6.05 19.27 0.20
CA TRP A 396 7.12 18.72 1.03
C TRP A 396 7.78 17.51 0.35
N TYR A 397 6.99 16.54 -0.13
CA TYR A 397 7.56 15.40 -0.84
C TYR A 397 8.11 15.77 -2.21
N LYS A 398 7.63 16.84 -2.86
CA LYS A 398 8.26 17.42 -4.05
C LYS A 398 9.64 18.00 -3.73
N HIS A 399 9.80 18.65 -2.58
CA HIS A 399 11.11 19.08 -2.07
C HIS A 399 12.06 17.89 -1.84
N LEU A 400 11.58 16.81 -1.20
CA LEU A 400 12.37 15.58 -1.01
C LEU A 400 12.77 14.93 -2.34
N GLN A 401 11.83 14.86 -3.31
CA GLN A 401 12.11 14.39 -4.67
C GLN A 401 13.28 15.18 -5.27
N GLY A 402 13.34 16.51 -5.07
CA GLY A 402 14.39 17.41 -5.53
C GLY A 402 15.81 16.95 -5.17
N PHE A 403 16.05 16.50 -3.93
CA PHE A 403 17.35 15.94 -3.52
C PHE A 403 17.72 14.68 -4.32
N GLY A 404 16.74 13.82 -4.57
CA GLY A 404 16.93 12.65 -5.44
C GLY A 404 17.30 13.02 -6.87
N GLN A 405 16.69 14.08 -7.42
CA GLN A 405 17.03 14.57 -8.76
C GLN A 405 18.46 15.10 -8.82
N LEU A 406 18.88 15.87 -7.81
CA LEU A 406 20.25 16.39 -7.72
C LEU A 406 21.28 15.25 -7.62
N ALA A 407 21.01 14.26 -6.78
CA ALA A 407 21.87 13.08 -6.62
C ALA A 407 21.94 12.25 -7.91
N GLY A 408 20.79 11.97 -8.53
CA GLY A 408 20.72 11.20 -9.76
C GLY A 408 21.30 11.91 -10.98
N THR A 409 21.30 13.25 -10.99
CA THR A 409 21.97 14.05 -12.03
C THR A 409 23.48 14.05 -11.88
N ARG A 410 23.99 14.09 -10.65
CA ARG A 410 25.43 14.05 -10.37
C ARG A 410 26.07 12.73 -10.80
N TYR A 411 25.35 11.62 -10.64
CA TYR A 411 25.85 10.28 -10.94
C TYR A 411 25.08 9.68 -12.12
N PRO A 412 25.29 10.17 -13.36
CA PRO A 412 24.58 9.66 -14.52
C PRO A 412 24.93 8.19 -14.78
N GLN A 413 23.99 7.47 -15.38
CA GLN A 413 24.10 6.05 -15.69
C GLN A 413 24.04 5.80 -17.20
N ASP A 414 24.81 4.82 -17.66
CA ASP A 414 24.74 4.34 -19.04
C ASP A 414 23.60 3.33 -19.18
N ILE A 415 22.57 3.67 -19.95
CA ILE A 415 21.41 2.81 -20.17
C ILE A 415 21.73 1.57 -21.02
N THR A 416 22.87 1.52 -21.70
CA THR A 416 23.31 0.35 -22.48
C THR A 416 24.07 -0.68 -21.64
N LYS A 417 24.56 -0.29 -20.45
CA LYS A 417 25.41 -1.12 -19.58
C LYS A 417 24.76 -2.44 -19.17
N HIS A 418 23.44 -2.43 -18.97
CA HIS A 418 22.66 -3.58 -18.48
C HIS A 418 21.60 -4.04 -19.50
N LYS A 419 21.78 -3.70 -20.78
CA LYS A 419 20.82 -4.09 -21.82
C LYS A 419 20.72 -5.61 -21.92
N ALA A 420 19.52 -6.13 -22.10
CA ALA A 420 19.35 -7.50 -22.58
C ALA A 420 19.67 -7.56 -24.08
N GLU A 421 20.24 -8.68 -24.53
CA GLU A 421 20.43 -8.97 -25.96
C GLU A 421 19.10 -9.41 -26.58
N VAL A 422 18.20 -8.43 -26.78
CA VAL A 422 16.88 -8.60 -27.40
C VAL A 422 16.49 -7.39 -28.24
N ASP A 423 15.60 -7.62 -29.20
CA ASP A 423 14.82 -6.59 -29.86
C ASP A 423 13.41 -6.55 -29.27
N LEU A 424 12.99 -5.38 -28.79
CA LEU A 424 11.64 -5.10 -28.36
C LEU A 424 10.84 -4.42 -29.48
N SER A 425 9.59 -4.83 -29.63
CA SER A 425 8.67 -4.22 -30.61
C SER A 425 7.22 -4.36 -30.16
N ASN A 426 6.31 -3.65 -30.85
CA ASN A 426 4.87 -3.79 -30.68
C ASN A 426 4.40 -3.64 -29.21
N LEU A 427 4.95 -2.65 -28.49
CA LEU A 427 4.47 -2.28 -27.17
C LEU A 427 3.06 -1.69 -27.28
N VAL A 428 2.11 -2.29 -26.58
CA VAL A 428 0.70 -1.85 -26.57
C VAL A 428 0.20 -1.87 -25.13
N ILE A 429 -0.60 -0.86 -24.78
CA ILE A 429 -1.48 -0.89 -23.62
C ILE A 429 -2.92 -0.76 -24.13
N ARG A 430 -3.81 -1.65 -23.66
CA ARG A 430 -5.17 -1.79 -24.19
C ARG A 430 -6.13 -2.35 -23.13
N PRO A 431 -7.45 -2.24 -23.34
CA PRO A 431 -8.42 -2.91 -22.48
C PRO A 431 -8.30 -4.43 -22.58
N GLN A 432 -8.63 -5.15 -21.52
CA GLN A 432 -8.76 -6.62 -21.56
C GLN A 432 -10.03 -7.08 -22.29
N ASP A 433 -11.10 -6.27 -22.26
CA ASP A 433 -12.30 -6.54 -23.04
C ASP A 433 -12.04 -6.33 -24.54
N THR A 434 -11.94 -7.43 -25.27
CA THR A 434 -11.71 -7.44 -26.73
C THR A 434 -12.87 -6.84 -27.53
N LYS A 435 -14.04 -6.65 -26.92
CA LYS A 435 -15.19 -5.98 -27.53
C LYS A 435 -15.14 -4.47 -27.38
N SER A 436 -14.25 -3.95 -26.53
CA SER A 436 -14.09 -2.51 -26.35
C SER A 436 -13.66 -1.84 -27.66
N PRO A 437 -14.26 -0.70 -28.04
CA PRO A 437 -13.82 0.05 -29.22
C PRO A 437 -12.37 0.54 -29.11
N LEU A 438 -11.81 0.61 -27.90
CA LEU A 438 -10.42 1.02 -27.68
C LEU A 438 -9.42 -0.13 -27.88
N TYR A 439 -9.87 -1.39 -27.96
CA TYR A 439 -8.98 -2.53 -28.13
C TYR A 439 -8.14 -2.43 -29.40
N ALA A 440 -8.75 -2.00 -30.51
CA ALA A 440 -8.07 -1.79 -31.79
C ALA A 440 -7.59 -0.34 -31.99
N ASN A 441 -8.32 0.65 -31.46
CA ASN A 441 -8.03 2.07 -31.68
C ASN A 441 -6.93 2.63 -30.75
N GLY A 442 -6.55 1.86 -29.72
CA GLY A 442 -5.54 2.25 -28.74
C GLY A 442 -6.10 3.12 -27.62
N GLY A 443 -5.61 2.87 -26.40
CA GLY A 443 -5.97 3.61 -25.20
C GLY A 443 -6.71 2.77 -24.16
N VAL A 444 -6.97 3.39 -23.02
CA VAL A 444 -7.60 2.78 -21.83
C VAL A 444 -8.59 3.75 -21.19
N THR A 445 -9.49 3.23 -20.36
CA THR A 445 -10.57 4.02 -19.76
C THR A 445 -10.45 4.02 -18.24
N THR A 446 -10.55 5.20 -17.66
CA THR A 446 -10.77 5.40 -16.23
C THR A 446 -12.20 5.89 -15.99
N PHE A 447 -12.68 5.75 -14.76
CA PHE A 447 -13.96 6.29 -14.36
C PHE A 447 -13.93 6.83 -12.92
N LEU A 448 -14.67 7.91 -12.71
CA LEU A 448 -14.97 8.44 -11.38
C LEU A 448 -16.32 7.89 -10.92
N GLY A 449 -16.31 7.04 -9.90
CA GLY A 449 -17.48 6.56 -9.19
C GLY A 449 -17.83 7.40 -7.95
N PRO A 450 -18.94 7.08 -7.26
CA PRO A 450 -19.26 7.71 -5.98
C PRO A 450 -18.22 7.36 -4.90
N PRO A 451 -17.84 8.31 -4.02
CA PRO A 451 -16.91 8.04 -2.92
C PRO A 451 -17.59 7.25 -1.79
N ALA A 452 -16.83 6.40 -1.09
CA ALA A 452 -17.28 5.78 0.15
C ALA A 452 -17.12 6.75 1.33
N ALA A 453 -18.16 7.53 1.61
CA ALA A 453 -18.11 8.56 2.66
C ALA A 453 -17.89 7.97 4.07
N ASP A 454 -18.44 6.78 4.35
CA ASP A 454 -18.21 6.01 5.59
C ASP A 454 -16.75 5.53 5.74
N LEU A 455 -15.99 5.54 4.64
CA LEU A 455 -14.54 5.34 4.61
C LEU A 455 -13.79 6.66 4.37
N LEU A 456 -14.42 7.80 4.70
CA LEU A 456 -13.82 9.13 4.66
C LEU A 456 -13.20 9.48 3.30
N GLU A 457 -13.76 8.96 2.21
CA GLU A 457 -13.43 9.42 0.86
C GLU A 457 -14.23 10.69 0.52
N SER A 458 -13.71 11.50 -0.41
CA SER A 458 -14.31 12.77 -0.82
C SER A 458 -14.40 12.89 -2.34
N LYS A 459 -15.35 13.66 -2.86
CA LYS A 459 -15.69 13.88 -4.28
C LYS A 459 -15.98 12.63 -5.14
N ALA A 460 -15.06 11.67 -5.23
CA ALA A 460 -15.18 10.51 -6.11
C ALA A 460 -14.35 9.31 -5.60
N LYS A 461 -14.61 8.14 -6.16
CA LYS A 461 -13.69 7.00 -6.17
C LYS A 461 -13.17 6.83 -7.58
N LEU A 462 -11.89 7.13 -7.82
CA LEU A 462 -11.25 6.82 -9.10
C LEU A 462 -11.07 5.32 -9.23
N ASP A 463 -11.34 4.79 -10.42
CA ASP A 463 -11.04 3.41 -10.79
C ASP A 463 -10.86 3.32 -12.31
N HIS A 464 -10.58 2.14 -12.84
CA HIS A 464 -10.36 1.93 -14.27
C HIS A 464 -10.98 0.65 -14.81
N GLU A 465 -11.29 0.65 -16.10
CA GLU A 465 -11.63 -0.60 -16.78
C GLU A 465 -10.39 -1.50 -16.82
N PRO A 466 -10.53 -2.84 -16.72
CA PRO A 466 -9.38 -3.72 -16.74
C PRO A 466 -8.51 -3.53 -17.99
N TYR A 467 -7.21 -3.35 -17.81
CA TYR A 467 -6.25 -3.16 -18.89
C TYR A 467 -5.16 -4.22 -18.88
N GLU A 468 -4.51 -4.40 -20.01
CA GLU A 468 -3.30 -5.19 -20.15
C GLU A 468 -2.26 -4.42 -20.96
N TRP A 469 -0.99 -4.73 -20.72
CA TRP A 469 0.09 -4.33 -21.59
C TRP A 469 0.75 -5.54 -22.23
N SER A 470 1.21 -5.38 -23.47
CA SER A 470 1.90 -6.43 -24.19
C SER A 470 3.10 -5.90 -24.95
N VAL A 471 4.15 -6.70 -25.08
CA VAL A 471 5.33 -6.38 -25.88
C VAL A 471 5.86 -7.64 -26.56
N GLN A 472 6.37 -7.48 -27.78
CA GLN A 472 7.08 -8.54 -28.48
C GLN A 472 8.56 -8.50 -28.16
N VAL A 473 9.10 -9.65 -27.78
CA VAL A 473 10.49 -9.86 -27.39
C VAL A 473 11.11 -10.88 -28.32
N ARG A 474 12.15 -10.46 -29.05
CA ARG A 474 12.97 -11.36 -29.89
C ARG A 474 14.38 -11.40 -29.34
N SER A 475 14.92 -12.60 -29.13
CA SER A 475 16.32 -12.73 -28.77
C SER A 475 17.24 -12.26 -29.90
N SER A 476 18.29 -11.52 -29.54
CA SER A 476 19.37 -11.13 -30.44
C SER A 476 20.71 -11.77 -30.05
N ARG A 477 20.69 -12.80 -29.18
CA ARG A 477 21.90 -13.55 -28.80
C ARG A 477 22.47 -14.28 -30.02
N GLU A 478 23.79 -14.38 -30.10
CA GLU A 478 24.47 -15.17 -31.13
C GLU A 478 24.09 -16.66 -31.03
N ILE A 479 24.01 -17.18 -29.80
CA ILE A 479 23.50 -18.53 -29.51
C ILE A 479 22.01 -18.39 -29.15
N PRO A 480 21.09 -18.89 -29.99
CA PRO A 480 19.65 -18.81 -29.72
C PRO A 480 19.29 -19.46 -28.38
N PRO A 481 18.35 -18.88 -27.62
CA PRO A 481 17.86 -19.48 -26.39
C PRO A 481 17.24 -20.86 -26.64
N SER A 482 17.45 -21.78 -25.71
CA SER A 482 16.86 -23.12 -25.72
C SER A 482 16.43 -23.52 -24.32
N VAL A 483 15.78 -24.69 -24.17
CA VAL A 483 15.45 -25.25 -22.86
C VAL A 483 16.73 -25.47 -22.02
N ASP A 484 17.83 -25.88 -22.65
CA ASP A 484 19.12 -26.14 -21.98
C ASP A 484 19.97 -24.87 -21.77
N ASN A 485 19.67 -23.79 -22.51
CA ASN A 485 20.36 -22.49 -22.40
C ASN A 485 19.32 -21.34 -22.43
N PRO A 486 18.49 -21.20 -21.38
CA PRO A 486 17.45 -20.18 -21.34
C PRO A 486 18.07 -18.78 -21.25
N GLN A 487 17.49 -17.81 -21.96
CA GLN A 487 17.79 -16.39 -21.75
C GLN A 487 16.79 -15.81 -20.76
N LYS A 488 17.28 -15.36 -19.60
CA LYS A 488 16.47 -14.65 -18.60
C LYS A 488 16.72 -13.16 -18.72
N LEU A 489 15.66 -12.37 -18.66
CA LEU A 489 15.72 -10.91 -18.70
C LEU A 489 14.58 -10.33 -17.87
N THR A 490 14.66 -9.04 -17.54
CA THR A 490 13.59 -8.30 -16.86
C THR A 490 13.04 -7.24 -17.78
N LEU A 491 11.71 -7.25 -17.99
CA LEU A 491 10.99 -6.18 -18.66
C LEU A 491 10.57 -5.14 -17.62
N ARG A 492 10.83 -3.86 -17.91
CA ARG A 492 10.56 -2.72 -17.04
C ARG A 492 9.59 -1.79 -17.76
N PHE A 493 8.37 -1.64 -17.25
CA PHE A 493 7.27 -0.93 -17.91
C PHE A 493 6.92 0.36 -17.17
N PHE A 494 6.94 1.48 -17.90
CA PHE A 494 6.64 2.81 -17.36
C PHE A 494 5.68 3.58 -18.29
N ILE A 495 4.98 4.57 -17.73
CA ILE A 495 4.22 5.55 -18.50
C ILE A 495 4.59 6.97 -18.10
N ALA A 496 4.41 7.93 -19.00
CA ALA A 496 4.50 9.36 -18.69
C ALA A 496 3.43 10.14 -19.48
N ALA A 497 2.88 11.20 -18.89
CA ALA A 497 2.10 12.17 -19.66
C ALA A 497 2.97 12.73 -20.79
N LYS A 498 2.40 12.92 -22.00
CA LYS A 498 3.18 13.31 -23.19
C LYS A 498 4.03 14.57 -22.96
N ASP A 499 3.49 15.54 -22.22
CA ASP A 499 4.15 16.81 -21.91
C ASP A 499 5.33 16.66 -20.91
N LEU A 500 5.39 15.53 -20.19
CA LEU A 500 6.38 15.28 -19.14
C LEU A 500 7.44 14.25 -19.52
N VAL A 501 7.42 13.70 -20.75
CA VAL A 501 8.32 12.63 -21.23
C VAL A 501 9.81 12.94 -21.04
N ASN A 502 10.21 14.21 -21.16
CA ASN A 502 11.61 14.61 -21.05
C ASN A 502 12.06 14.88 -19.59
N TYR A 503 11.23 14.60 -18.60
CA TYR A 503 11.55 14.74 -17.19
C TYR A 503 11.61 13.37 -16.52
N TYR A 504 12.82 12.92 -16.15
CA TYR A 504 13.07 11.60 -15.56
C TYR A 504 12.09 11.23 -14.43
N HIS A 505 11.89 12.13 -13.48
CA HIS A 505 11.11 11.88 -12.27
C HIS A 505 9.59 11.98 -12.46
N HIS A 506 9.09 12.11 -13.69
CA HIS A 506 7.66 12.02 -14.01
C HIS A 506 7.30 10.73 -14.76
N TRP A 507 8.27 9.84 -15.00
CA TRP A 507 7.98 8.48 -15.45
C TRP A 507 7.46 7.64 -14.28
N ILE A 508 6.26 7.11 -14.46
CA ILE A 508 5.51 6.34 -13.48
C ILE A 508 5.79 4.85 -13.74
N GLU A 509 6.32 4.14 -12.74
CA GLU A 509 6.52 2.69 -12.83
C GLU A 509 5.17 1.99 -12.80
N MET A 510 4.93 1.12 -13.79
CA MET A 510 3.66 0.41 -13.97
C MET A 510 3.79 -1.10 -13.79
N ASP A 511 4.92 -1.70 -14.19
CA ASP A 511 5.19 -3.12 -13.97
C ASP A 511 6.68 -3.44 -14.11
N LYS A 512 7.07 -4.58 -13.54
CA LYS A 512 8.37 -5.21 -13.73
C LYS A 512 8.24 -6.72 -13.67
N VAL A 513 8.73 -7.42 -14.69
CA VAL A 513 8.55 -8.87 -14.80
C VAL A 513 9.78 -9.56 -15.39
N THR A 514 10.22 -10.64 -14.74
CA THR A 514 11.24 -11.54 -15.28
C THR A 514 10.62 -12.44 -16.36
N VAL A 515 11.22 -12.46 -17.55
CA VAL A 515 10.82 -13.29 -18.68
C VAL A 515 11.95 -14.28 -18.98
N THR A 516 11.57 -15.52 -19.28
CA THR A 516 12.53 -16.56 -19.71
C THR A 516 12.22 -16.98 -21.13
N LEU A 517 13.17 -16.79 -22.04
CA LEU A 517 13.10 -17.26 -23.42
C LEU A 517 13.75 -18.65 -23.50
N THR A 518 12.98 -19.65 -23.94
CA THR A 518 13.40 -21.06 -24.03
C THR A 518 13.17 -21.68 -25.41
N GLY A 519 12.52 -20.96 -26.32
CA GLY A 519 11.95 -21.51 -27.55
C GLY A 519 12.71 -21.16 -28.83
N GLU A 520 12.50 -22.00 -29.85
CA GLU A 520 12.95 -21.83 -31.24
C GLU A 520 12.18 -20.72 -32.00
N SER A 521 11.05 -20.24 -31.45
CA SER A 521 10.24 -19.19 -32.09
C SER A 521 11.00 -17.87 -32.12
N SER A 522 11.01 -17.19 -33.27
CA SER A 522 11.72 -15.93 -33.44
C SER A 522 11.19 -14.77 -32.59
N ILE A 523 9.95 -14.82 -32.07
CA ILE A 523 9.33 -13.72 -31.30
C ILE A 523 8.38 -14.28 -30.23
N LEU A 524 8.57 -13.89 -28.96
CA LEU A 524 7.63 -14.11 -27.85
C LEU A 524 6.78 -12.86 -27.64
N THR A 525 5.45 -12.99 -27.57
CA THR A 525 4.58 -11.89 -27.10
C THR A 525 4.32 -12.07 -25.61
N VAL A 526 4.84 -11.16 -24.79
CA VAL A 526 4.56 -11.12 -23.36
C VAL A 526 3.30 -10.28 -23.16
N VAL A 527 2.30 -10.82 -22.45
CA VAL A 527 1.07 -10.12 -22.08
C VAL A 527 0.96 -10.11 -20.56
N ARG A 528 0.61 -8.96 -20.00
CA ARG A 528 0.55 -8.73 -18.56
C ARG A 528 -0.71 -7.96 -18.22
N ARG A 529 -1.53 -8.52 -17.35
CA ARG A 529 -2.74 -7.87 -16.83
C ARG A 529 -2.36 -6.83 -15.78
N ASP A 530 -3.20 -5.81 -15.66
CA ASP A 530 -3.16 -4.82 -14.60
C ASP A 530 -3.02 -5.43 -13.19
N THR A 531 -3.84 -6.43 -12.88
CA THR A 531 -3.85 -7.13 -11.59
C THR A 531 -2.59 -7.93 -11.32
N GLU A 532 -1.75 -8.19 -12.33
CA GLU A 532 -0.47 -8.90 -12.18
C GLU A 532 0.71 -7.98 -11.88
N SER A 533 0.54 -6.66 -11.97
CA SER A 533 1.60 -5.65 -11.85
C SER A 533 2.47 -5.82 -10.59
N SER A 534 3.79 -5.72 -10.71
CA SER A 534 4.70 -5.72 -9.54
C SER A 534 4.58 -4.47 -8.65
N VAL A 535 3.82 -3.47 -9.10
CA VAL A 535 3.60 -2.19 -8.41
C VAL A 535 2.28 -2.21 -7.64
N ALA A 536 1.25 -2.82 -8.22
CA ALA A 536 -0.10 -2.79 -7.69
C ALA A 536 -0.22 -3.63 -6.41
N ARG A 537 -0.84 -3.04 -5.39
CA ARG A 537 -1.36 -3.71 -4.22
C ARG A 537 -2.37 -4.79 -4.64
N LYS A 538 -2.26 -5.98 -4.06
CA LYS A 538 -3.12 -7.13 -4.41
C LYS A 538 -4.37 -7.23 -3.56
N THR A 539 -5.11 -6.13 -3.52
CA THR A 539 -6.45 -6.08 -2.92
C THR A 539 -7.39 -5.38 -3.89
N ARG A 540 -8.67 -5.72 -3.80
CA ARG A 540 -9.74 -4.93 -4.40
C ARG A 540 -9.97 -3.65 -3.58
N ASN A 541 -10.87 -2.80 -4.03
CA ASN A 541 -11.23 -1.56 -3.34
C ASN A 541 -11.61 -1.83 -1.87
N TYR A 542 -11.29 -0.86 -1.01
CA TYR A 542 -11.56 -0.89 0.43
C TYR A 542 -10.81 -2.02 1.18
N GLY A 543 -9.65 -2.38 0.62
CA GLY A 543 -8.77 -3.43 1.08
C GLY A 543 -9.37 -4.83 1.00
N GLU A 544 -10.47 -5.04 0.28
CA GLU A 544 -11.05 -6.39 0.11
C GLU A 544 -10.00 -7.37 -0.44
N PRO A 545 -9.90 -8.58 0.14
CA PRO A 545 -8.91 -9.56 -0.30
C PRO A 545 -9.19 -9.97 -1.75
N ASP A 546 -8.11 -10.11 -2.53
CA ASP A 546 -8.17 -10.72 -3.85
C ASP A 546 -7.82 -12.22 -3.72
N PRO A 547 -8.77 -13.15 -3.98
CA PRO A 547 -8.51 -14.58 -3.84
C PRO A 547 -7.39 -15.08 -4.77
N ALA A 548 -7.11 -14.40 -5.89
CA ALA A 548 -5.98 -14.73 -6.76
C ALA A 548 -4.61 -14.50 -6.09
N TYR A 549 -4.57 -13.69 -5.04
CA TYR A 549 -3.38 -13.30 -4.31
C TYR A 549 -3.51 -13.52 -2.80
N ALA A 550 -4.30 -14.52 -2.38
CA ALA A 550 -4.51 -14.88 -0.97
C ALA A 550 -3.20 -15.19 -0.18
N SER A 551 -2.11 -15.51 -0.89
CA SER A 551 -0.77 -15.71 -0.32
C SER A 551 -0.02 -14.40 -0.03
N ALA A 552 -0.45 -13.28 -0.61
CA ALA A 552 0.18 -11.98 -0.43
C ALA A 552 -0.07 -11.45 0.99
N TRP A 553 1.01 -11.32 1.75
CA TRP A 553 0.95 -10.95 3.16
C TRP A 553 0.95 -9.43 3.40
N CYS A 554 1.74 -8.68 2.62
CA CYS A 554 1.88 -7.23 2.69
C CYS A 554 0.63 -6.58 2.08
N ARG A 555 0.03 -5.60 2.77
CA ARG A 555 -0.97 -4.69 2.16
C ARG A 555 -0.33 -3.47 1.50
N CYS A 556 0.98 -3.49 1.42
CA CYS A 556 1.81 -2.44 0.86
C CYS A 556 1.76 -2.58 -0.67
N GLY A 557 1.98 -1.49 -1.41
CA GLY A 557 1.75 -1.44 -2.85
C GLY A 557 0.90 -0.24 -3.26
N TRP A 558 0.97 0.11 -4.54
CA TRP A 558 0.14 1.19 -5.09
C TRP A 558 -1.31 0.70 -5.30
N PRO A 559 -2.36 1.42 -4.87
CA PRO A 559 -3.73 0.95 -5.03
C PRO A 559 -4.09 0.63 -6.48
N GLN A 560 -4.76 -0.49 -6.71
CA GLN A 560 -5.13 -0.96 -8.05
C GLN A 560 -5.95 0.10 -8.80
N ASN A 561 -6.95 0.68 -8.13
CA ASN A 561 -7.84 1.68 -8.70
C ASN A 561 -7.13 2.99 -9.11
N LEU A 562 -5.95 3.27 -8.54
CA LEU A 562 -5.11 4.42 -8.86
C LEU A 562 -3.94 4.09 -9.79
N MET A 563 -3.86 2.88 -10.35
CA MET A 563 -2.74 2.48 -11.22
C MET A 563 -2.61 3.39 -12.43
N LEU A 564 -3.74 3.76 -13.05
CA LEU A 564 -3.82 4.72 -14.14
C LEU A 564 -4.16 6.13 -13.60
N PRO A 565 -3.48 7.19 -14.09
CA PRO A 565 -3.95 8.57 -13.89
C PRO A 565 -5.36 8.75 -14.48
N ALA A 566 -6.14 9.69 -13.95
CA ALA A 566 -7.53 9.88 -14.37
C ALA A 566 -7.70 10.22 -15.86
N GLY A 567 -6.69 10.77 -16.54
CA GLY A 567 -6.77 11.14 -17.96
C GLY A 567 -7.78 12.28 -18.21
N LYS A 568 -8.26 12.42 -19.45
CA LYS A 568 -9.22 13.47 -19.85
C LYS A 568 -10.39 12.89 -20.63
N PRO A 569 -11.58 13.52 -20.64
CA PRO A 569 -12.73 13.04 -21.41
C PRO A 569 -12.42 12.81 -22.90
N GLU A 570 -11.65 13.71 -23.50
CA GLU A 570 -11.20 13.65 -24.89
C GLU A 570 -10.03 12.67 -25.16
N GLY A 571 -9.54 12.00 -24.11
CA GLY A 571 -8.36 11.14 -24.15
C GLY A 571 -7.06 11.93 -24.00
N MET A 572 -6.49 11.92 -22.79
CA MET A 572 -5.21 12.56 -22.52
C MET A 572 -4.06 11.74 -23.12
N PRO A 573 -3.10 12.35 -23.84
CA PRO A 573 -1.99 11.63 -24.47
C PRO A 573 -0.92 11.23 -23.44
N PHE A 574 -0.51 9.97 -23.51
CA PHE A 574 0.55 9.37 -22.71
C PHE A 574 1.53 8.62 -23.62
N VAL A 575 2.73 8.39 -23.10
CA VAL A 575 3.75 7.52 -23.70
C VAL A 575 3.98 6.33 -22.79
N ALA A 576 3.86 5.14 -23.35
CA ALA A 576 4.28 3.89 -22.76
C ALA A 576 5.75 3.62 -23.12
N PHE A 577 6.50 3.10 -22.17
CA PHE A 577 7.92 2.74 -22.32
C PHE A 577 8.16 1.35 -21.76
N CYS A 578 8.91 0.53 -22.51
CA CYS A 578 9.39 -0.76 -22.05
C CYS A 578 10.89 -0.89 -22.34
N MET A 579 11.64 -1.35 -21.33
CA MET A 579 13.05 -1.66 -21.45
C MET A 579 13.32 -3.09 -20.99
N ALA A 580 14.18 -3.82 -21.72
CA ALA A 580 14.67 -5.12 -21.33
C ALA A 580 16.10 -5.03 -20.75
N THR A 581 16.28 -5.54 -19.54
CA THR A 581 17.58 -5.61 -18.86
C THR A 581 18.06 -7.05 -18.68
N ASP A 582 19.37 -7.26 -18.79
CA ASP A 582 20.03 -8.56 -18.52
C ASP A 582 20.19 -8.76 -17.00
N ASP A 583 19.04 -8.94 -16.35
CA ASP A 583 18.93 -9.31 -14.96
C ASP A 583 17.61 -10.05 -14.73
N ALA A 584 17.51 -10.67 -13.55
CA ALA A 584 16.29 -11.31 -13.08
C ALA A 584 15.97 -10.77 -11.69
N LEU A 585 14.68 -10.60 -11.42
CA LEU A 585 14.17 -10.33 -10.08
C LEU A 585 14.39 -11.54 -9.19
N ASP A 586 14.79 -11.30 -7.93
CA ASP A 586 14.80 -12.34 -6.90
C ASP A 586 13.38 -12.53 -6.35
N LEU A 587 12.68 -13.54 -6.85
CA LEU A 587 11.29 -13.84 -6.50
C LEU A 587 11.16 -14.88 -5.37
N ASN A 588 12.21 -15.13 -4.60
CA ASN A 588 12.19 -16.12 -3.51
C ASN A 588 11.27 -15.75 -2.31
N THR A 589 10.36 -14.77 -2.46
CA THR A 589 9.35 -14.37 -1.47
C THR A 589 7.99 -14.10 -2.10
N PRO A 590 6.88 -14.37 -1.39
CA PRO A 590 5.52 -14.18 -1.88
C PRO A 590 5.02 -12.73 -1.66
N THR A 591 5.80 -11.73 -2.10
CA THR A 591 5.28 -10.36 -2.19
C THR A 591 5.07 -9.98 -3.64
N SER A 592 3.82 -9.73 -3.96
CA SER A 592 3.33 -9.46 -5.30
C SER A 592 3.37 -7.98 -5.67
N ALA A 593 3.55 -7.08 -4.68
CA ALA A 593 3.72 -5.64 -4.86
C ALA A 593 5.18 -5.19 -4.59
N LEU A 594 6.10 -5.93 -5.19
CA LEU A 594 7.55 -5.83 -5.05
C LEU A 594 8.11 -4.40 -5.06
N SER A 595 7.59 -3.53 -5.93
CA SER A 595 8.18 -2.19 -6.17
C SER A 595 8.07 -1.25 -4.96
N PHE A 596 7.00 -1.36 -4.16
CA PHE A 596 6.79 -0.51 -2.98
C PHE A 596 7.05 -1.26 -1.67
N CYS A 597 6.83 -2.58 -1.65
CA CYS A 597 7.00 -3.44 -0.48
C CYS A 597 8.42 -3.98 -0.32
N GLY A 598 9.24 -3.92 -1.37
CA GLY A 598 10.46 -4.71 -1.46
C GLY A 598 10.19 -6.20 -1.30
N ALA A 599 11.10 -6.91 -0.64
CA ALA A 599 10.93 -8.30 -0.27
C ALA A 599 11.30 -8.54 1.20
N ILE A 600 10.41 -9.22 1.94
CA ILE A 600 10.71 -9.71 3.29
C ILE A 600 11.52 -11.01 3.14
N LEU A 601 12.69 -10.92 2.51
CA LEU A 601 13.61 -12.05 2.36
C LEU A 601 14.30 -12.33 3.70
N LYS A 602 14.75 -13.57 3.88
CA LYS A 602 15.62 -13.96 5.01
C LYS A 602 16.90 -13.12 5.06
N ASP A 603 17.39 -12.65 3.91
CA ASP A 603 18.57 -11.79 3.81
C ASP A 603 18.24 -10.29 3.73
N GLN A 604 16.95 -9.94 3.83
CA GLN A 604 16.45 -8.56 3.83
C GLN A 604 16.90 -7.76 2.59
N LYS A 605 17.11 -8.38 1.43
CA LYS A 605 17.49 -7.64 0.22
C LYS A 605 16.30 -7.19 -0.60
N TYR A 606 16.47 -6.05 -1.26
CA TYR A 606 15.56 -5.59 -2.28
C TYR A 606 15.73 -6.46 -3.53
N PRO A 607 14.62 -7.00 -4.07
CA PRO A 607 14.64 -8.07 -5.06
C PRO A 607 14.98 -7.61 -6.49
N ASP A 608 15.03 -6.30 -6.75
CA ASP A 608 15.55 -5.75 -8.01
C ASP A 608 17.05 -5.44 -7.86
N PRO A 609 17.94 -6.09 -8.64
CA PRO A 609 19.36 -5.81 -8.60
C PRO A 609 19.72 -4.40 -9.12
N ARG A 610 18.79 -3.69 -9.78
CA ARG A 610 18.96 -2.31 -10.24
C ARG A 610 18.47 -1.28 -9.23
N GLY A 611 18.75 -0.02 -9.54
CA GLY A 611 18.16 1.16 -8.89
C GLY A 611 16.63 1.11 -8.90
N MET A 612 15.98 1.46 -7.79
CA MET A 612 14.52 1.57 -7.79
C MET A 612 14.10 2.70 -8.74
N GLY A 613 13.17 2.42 -9.66
CA GLY A 613 12.83 3.33 -10.76
C GLY A 613 13.80 3.34 -11.94
N TYR A 614 14.74 2.40 -12.03
CA TYR A 614 15.60 2.25 -13.22
C TYR A 614 14.76 2.03 -14.49
N PRO A 615 15.04 2.73 -15.61
CA PRO A 615 16.22 3.57 -15.86
C PRO A 615 16.05 5.06 -15.55
N PHE A 616 14.93 5.51 -14.99
CA PHE A 616 14.63 6.93 -14.78
C PHE A 616 15.05 7.47 -13.41
N ASN A 617 15.64 6.63 -12.56
CA ASN A 617 16.12 7.03 -11.23
C ASN A 617 17.36 7.95 -11.25
N ARG A 618 18.13 7.95 -12.34
CA ARG A 618 19.33 8.78 -12.55
C ARG A 618 19.39 9.29 -13.98
N ALA A 619 20.11 10.40 -14.19
CA ALA A 619 20.33 10.95 -15.52
C ALA A 619 21.07 9.96 -16.43
N TRP A 620 20.90 10.07 -17.74
CA TRP A 620 21.50 9.16 -18.71
C TRP A 620 22.79 9.72 -19.28
N THR A 621 23.87 8.94 -19.34
CA THR A 621 25.15 9.40 -19.90
C THR A 621 25.02 9.78 -21.37
N GLN A 622 24.11 9.14 -22.10
CA GLN A 622 23.74 9.48 -23.49
C GLN A 622 23.27 10.93 -23.63
N LEU A 623 22.63 11.48 -22.59
CA LEU A 623 22.12 12.85 -22.57
C LEU A 623 23.15 13.81 -21.98
N THR A 624 23.83 13.43 -20.89
CA THR A 624 24.84 14.30 -20.27
C THR A 624 26.09 14.48 -21.12
N ASN A 625 26.43 13.50 -21.97
CA ASN A 625 27.59 13.56 -22.87
C ASN A 625 27.22 14.13 -24.25
N ALA A 626 25.94 14.41 -24.51
CA ALA A 626 25.50 14.92 -25.81
C ALA A 626 26.10 16.32 -26.05
N THR A 627 26.83 16.47 -27.16
CA THR A 627 27.43 17.75 -27.57
C THR A 627 26.47 18.64 -28.35
N THR A 628 25.29 18.11 -28.73
CA THR A 628 24.24 18.85 -29.42
C THR A 628 22.94 18.77 -28.62
N GLY A 629 22.19 19.87 -28.52
CA GLY A 629 20.89 19.90 -27.84
C GLY A 629 19.75 19.18 -28.58
N LYS A 630 20.08 18.28 -29.51
CA LYS A 630 19.11 17.53 -30.34
C LYS A 630 18.68 16.20 -29.69
N ILE A 631 19.37 15.75 -28.66
CA ILE A 631 19.08 14.49 -27.96
C ILE A 631 18.27 14.79 -26.70
N SER A 632 17.18 14.05 -26.50
CA SER A 632 16.30 14.07 -25.35
C SER A 632 15.86 12.64 -25.00
N ILE A 633 15.15 12.45 -23.88
CA ILE A 633 14.55 11.14 -23.56
C ILE A 633 13.64 10.70 -24.71
N SER A 634 12.76 11.60 -25.17
CA SER A 634 11.81 11.31 -26.25
C SER A 634 12.48 10.82 -27.54
N THR A 635 13.63 11.39 -27.92
CA THR A 635 14.35 10.97 -29.12
C THR A 635 15.09 9.64 -28.93
N ILE A 636 15.58 9.35 -27.72
CA ILE A 636 16.25 8.08 -27.41
C ILE A 636 15.25 6.93 -27.43
N ILE A 637 14.12 7.06 -26.72
CA ILE A 637 13.12 6.00 -26.62
C ILE A 637 12.36 5.75 -27.93
N GLY A 638 12.37 6.74 -28.84
CA GLY A 638 11.85 6.62 -30.20
C GLY A 638 12.84 5.99 -31.19
N ASN A 639 14.10 5.77 -30.80
CA ASN A 639 15.14 5.22 -31.66
C ASN A 639 15.40 3.73 -31.35
N ASN A 640 14.51 2.88 -31.86
CA ASN A 640 14.64 1.43 -31.71
C ASN A 640 15.79 0.82 -32.54
N THR A 641 16.40 1.58 -33.45
CA THR A 641 17.55 1.10 -34.24
C THR A 641 18.82 1.08 -33.40
N ASP A 642 19.09 2.16 -32.66
CA ASP A 642 20.28 2.26 -31.81
C ASP A 642 20.07 1.64 -30.42
N PHE A 643 18.81 1.58 -29.96
CA PHE A 643 18.43 1.03 -28.66
C PHE A 643 17.37 -0.07 -28.81
N PRO A 644 17.69 -1.22 -29.45
CA PRO A 644 16.72 -2.28 -29.74
C PRO A 644 16.08 -2.91 -28.50
N PHE A 645 16.73 -2.81 -27.35
CA PHE A 645 16.23 -3.29 -26.06
C PHE A 645 15.24 -2.32 -25.39
N ILE A 646 14.88 -1.22 -26.06
CA ILE A 646 13.91 -0.22 -25.64
C ILE A 646 12.84 -0.08 -26.71
N THR A 647 11.58 -0.02 -26.29
CA THR A 647 10.48 0.34 -27.18
C THR A 647 9.51 1.29 -26.47
N SER A 648 8.85 2.15 -27.24
CA SER A 648 7.85 3.07 -26.73
C SER A 648 6.66 3.15 -27.67
N SER A 649 5.50 3.52 -27.14
CA SER A 649 4.29 3.73 -27.92
C SER A 649 3.41 4.81 -27.31
N ASP A 650 2.72 5.57 -28.16
CA ASP A 650 1.74 6.55 -27.71
C ASP A 650 0.39 5.87 -27.45
N PHE A 651 -0.30 6.28 -26.39
CA PHE A 651 -1.66 5.86 -26.09
C PHE A 651 -2.44 7.01 -25.44
N LYS A 652 -3.74 6.80 -25.20
CA LYS A 652 -4.60 7.77 -24.53
C LYS A 652 -5.31 7.17 -23.33
N ILE A 653 -5.52 8.00 -22.30
CA ILE A 653 -6.37 7.67 -21.15
C ILE A 653 -7.65 8.51 -21.22
N PHE A 654 -8.78 7.84 -21.36
CA PHE A 654 -10.11 8.45 -21.46
C PHE A 654 -10.80 8.44 -20.11
N ARG A 655 -11.14 9.63 -19.60
CA ARG A 655 -11.87 9.79 -18.35
C ARG A 655 -13.37 9.72 -18.56
N THR A 656 -14.05 8.93 -17.74
CA THR A 656 -15.52 8.85 -17.72
C THR A 656 -16.06 9.02 -16.29
N THR A 657 -17.38 9.07 -16.14
CA THR A 657 -18.06 9.15 -14.84
C THR A 657 -19.09 8.04 -14.74
N LYS A 658 -19.03 7.24 -13.67
CA LYS A 658 -20.02 6.18 -13.38
C LYS A 658 -20.85 6.61 -12.17
N TYR A 659 -22.02 7.15 -12.44
CA TYR A 659 -22.93 7.66 -11.40
C TYR A 659 -23.59 6.59 -10.52
N ARG A 660 -23.52 5.30 -10.91
CA ARG A 660 -24.20 4.22 -10.20
C ARG A 660 -23.24 3.51 -9.24
N HIS A 661 -23.68 3.37 -8.00
CA HIS A 661 -23.00 2.53 -7.01
C HIS A 661 -23.32 1.04 -7.31
N PRO A 662 -22.33 0.12 -7.39
CA PRO A 662 -22.58 -1.29 -7.66
C PRO A 662 -23.56 -1.98 -6.69
N ALA A 663 -23.62 -1.52 -5.43
CA ALA A 663 -24.58 -2.02 -4.44
C ALA A 663 -26.01 -1.49 -4.63
N ALA A 664 -26.22 -0.43 -5.43
CA ALA A 664 -27.55 0.15 -5.68
C ALA A 664 -28.26 -0.45 -6.90
N ASP A 665 -27.52 -1.12 -7.78
CA ASP A 665 -28.03 -1.78 -8.98
C ASP A 665 -27.20 -3.04 -9.25
N PRO A 666 -27.32 -4.06 -8.37
CA PRO A 666 -26.55 -5.28 -8.51
C PRO A 666 -26.85 -5.93 -9.86
N LEU A 667 -25.81 -6.45 -10.52
CA LEU A 667 -26.01 -7.32 -11.68
C LEU A 667 -26.96 -8.46 -11.27
N PRO A 668 -27.98 -8.81 -12.06
CA PRO A 668 -28.81 -9.98 -11.77
C PRO A 668 -27.92 -11.21 -11.77
N THR A 669 -27.60 -11.71 -10.59
CA THR A 669 -26.86 -12.97 -10.44
C THR A 669 -27.87 -14.07 -10.20
N GLY A 670 -27.88 -15.13 -11.01
CA GLY A 670 -28.61 -16.37 -10.69
C GLY A 670 -28.05 -17.13 -9.48
N ILE A 671 -27.26 -16.44 -8.62
CA ILE A 671 -26.53 -16.97 -7.47
C ILE A 671 -27.33 -16.65 -6.22
N THR A 672 -27.75 -17.70 -5.53
CA THR A 672 -28.63 -17.60 -4.35
C THR A 672 -28.16 -18.59 -3.28
N TRP A 673 -28.76 -18.50 -2.09
CA TRP A 673 -28.45 -19.43 -1.01
C TRP A 673 -28.65 -20.90 -1.43
N ASN A 674 -29.84 -21.25 -1.93
CA ASN A 674 -30.22 -22.63 -2.23
C ASN A 674 -29.59 -23.15 -3.53
N ASN A 675 -29.40 -22.29 -4.53
CA ASN A 675 -28.88 -22.71 -5.84
C ASN A 675 -27.34 -22.80 -5.87
N THR A 676 -26.62 -22.09 -4.99
CA THR A 676 -25.17 -21.98 -5.11
C THR A 676 -24.45 -21.98 -3.76
N ILE A 677 -24.80 -21.06 -2.87
CA ILE A 677 -23.94 -20.76 -1.71
C ILE A 677 -23.93 -21.89 -0.67
N LYS A 678 -25.08 -22.53 -0.41
CA LYS A 678 -25.21 -23.60 0.59
C LYS A 678 -24.31 -24.81 0.28
N ASP A 679 -24.04 -25.06 -1.00
CA ASP A 679 -23.27 -26.23 -1.46
C ASP A 679 -21.75 -26.01 -1.42
N TYR A 680 -21.29 -24.78 -1.18
CA TYR A 680 -19.87 -24.48 -1.04
C TYR A 680 -19.28 -24.93 0.31
N PHE A 681 -20.12 -25.19 1.32
CA PHE A 681 -19.68 -25.58 2.66
C PHE A 681 -19.73 -27.09 2.85
N THR A 682 -18.57 -27.68 3.17
CA THR A 682 -18.44 -29.10 3.53
C THR A 682 -18.87 -29.36 4.97
N GLN A 683 -19.03 -30.63 5.37
CA GLN A 683 -19.33 -30.95 6.76
C GLN A 683 -18.18 -30.59 7.71
N ASP A 684 -16.93 -30.76 7.26
CA ASP A 684 -15.76 -30.42 8.06
C ASP A 684 -15.66 -28.90 8.31
N ASP A 685 -16.08 -28.08 7.33
CA ASP A 685 -16.20 -26.62 7.50
C ASP A 685 -17.20 -26.28 8.60
N VAL A 686 -18.36 -26.93 8.59
CA VAL A 686 -19.43 -26.71 9.56
C VAL A 686 -18.96 -27.07 10.96
N ASP A 687 -18.36 -28.26 11.12
CA ASP A 687 -17.88 -28.75 12.41
C ASP A 687 -16.78 -27.84 12.97
N CYS A 688 -15.85 -27.39 12.12
CA CYS A 688 -14.81 -26.42 12.48
C CYS A 688 -15.40 -25.07 12.90
N MET A 689 -16.31 -24.50 12.12
CA MET A 689 -16.86 -23.16 12.41
C MET A 689 -17.76 -23.13 13.64
N VAL A 690 -18.53 -24.19 13.88
CA VAL A 690 -19.32 -24.34 15.11
C VAL A 690 -18.39 -24.45 16.31
N SER A 691 -17.29 -25.21 16.21
CA SER A 691 -16.31 -25.37 17.29
C SER A 691 -15.54 -24.07 17.60
N GLU A 692 -15.02 -23.40 16.58
CA GLU A 692 -14.13 -22.24 16.76
C GLU A 692 -14.88 -20.91 16.95
N TYR A 693 -16.01 -20.73 16.26
CA TYR A 693 -16.70 -19.45 16.16
C TYR A 693 -18.16 -19.48 16.60
N GLY A 694 -18.74 -20.67 16.82
CA GLY A 694 -20.08 -20.83 17.41
C GLY A 694 -21.25 -20.59 16.46
N TYR A 695 -21.03 -20.56 15.14
CA TYR A 695 -22.11 -20.41 14.14
C TYR A 695 -22.04 -21.49 13.06
N ASN A 696 -23.21 -21.86 12.52
CA ASN A 696 -23.43 -23.02 11.67
C ASN A 696 -23.53 -22.63 10.19
N LEU A 697 -22.53 -23.04 9.40
CA LEU A 697 -22.48 -22.77 7.96
C LEU A 697 -23.58 -23.46 7.12
N ARG A 698 -24.41 -24.34 7.70
CA ARG A 698 -25.62 -24.88 7.04
C ARG A 698 -26.85 -23.99 7.23
N GLN A 699 -26.81 -23.01 8.11
CA GLN A 699 -27.94 -22.11 8.37
C GLN A 699 -27.77 -20.80 7.59
N TYR A 700 -28.78 -20.45 6.79
CA TYR A 700 -28.78 -19.23 5.99
C TYR A 700 -28.60 -17.99 6.88
N GLU A 701 -29.26 -17.98 8.02
CA GLU A 701 -29.31 -16.87 8.96
C GLU A 701 -27.91 -16.60 9.54
N ASP A 702 -27.19 -17.65 9.92
CA ASP A 702 -25.80 -17.57 10.40
C ASP A 702 -24.86 -17.12 9.28
N VAL A 703 -24.95 -17.71 8.08
CA VAL A 703 -24.09 -17.33 6.95
C VAL A 703 -24.37 -15.90 6.48
N LYS A 704 -25.63 -15.47 6.46
CA LYS A 704 -26.02 -14.09 6.13
C LYS A 704 -25.48 -13.11 7.17
N TYR A 705 -25.65 -13.41 8.46
CA TYR A 705 -25.20 -12.54 9.54
C TYR A 705 -23.67 -12.42 9.57
N HIS A 706 -22.95 -13.50 9.27
CA HIS A 706 -21.49 -13.55 9.25
C HIS A 706 -20.87 -13.44 7.85
N CYS A 707 -21.64 -13.08 6.81
CA CYS A 707 -21.22 -13.19 5.41
C CYS A 707 -19.91 -12.47 5.11
N HIS A 708 -19.73 -11.25 5.63
CA HIS A 708 -18.49 -10.50 5.48
C HIS A 708 -17.29 -11.25 6.10
N ASN A 709 -17.43 -11.75 7.33
CA ASN A 709 -16.33 -12.48 7.99
C ASN A 709 -15.98 -13.77 7.25
N ILE A 710 -17.00 -14.49 6.76
CA ILE A 710 -16.84 -15.71 5.96
C ILE A 710 -16.11 -15.37 4.65
N TYR A 711 -16.58 -14.38 3.90
CA TYR A 711 -15.95 -13.93 2.65
C TYR A 711 -14.47 -13.58 2.87
N TRP A 712 -14.17 -12.78 3.90
CA TRP A 712 -12.80 -12.40 4.24
C TRP A 712 -11.92 -13.60 4.61
N ALA A 713 -12.49 -14.63 5.24
CA ALA A 713 -11.74 -15.82 5.61
C ALA A 713 -11.47 -16.72 4.39
N VAL A 714 -12.47 -16.96 3.54
CA VAL A 714 -12.32 -17.80 2.34
C VAL A 714 -11.44 -17.14 1.29
N ALA A 715 -11.65 -15.85 1.01
CA ALA A 715 -10.88 -15.11 0.00
C ALA A 715 -9.42 -14.86 0.41
N SER A 716 -9.11 -14.87 1.72
CA SER A 716 -7.71 -14.78 2.19
C SER A 716 -7.05 -16.16 2.38
N GLY A 717 -7.73 -17.25 2.00
CA GLY A 717 -7.25 -18.62 2.21
C GLY A 717 -7.02 -18.98 3.67
N ARG A 718 -7.78 -18.37 4.60
CA ARG A 718 -7.83 -18.76 6.02
C ARG A 718 -8.90 -19.83 6.27
N MET A 719 -9.86 -19.93 5.36
CA MET A 719 -10.88 -20.97 5.34
C MET A 719 -10.92 -21.66 3.97
N PRO A 720 -11.16 -22.99 3.95
CA PRO A 720 -11.24 -23.89 5.10
C PRO A 720 -9.95 -24.04 5.92
N LEU A 721 -10.07 -24.31 7.22
CA LEU A 721 -8.91 -24.50 8.10
C LEU A 721 -8.23 -25.83 7.80
N GLN A 722 -6.94 -25.78 7.47
CA GLN A 722 -6.16 -26.98 7.12
C GLN A 722 -5.52 -27.62 8.36
N MET A 723 -5.55 -28.95 8.41
CA MET A 723 -5.12 -29.75 9.56
C MET A 723 -3.85 -30.56 9.26
N ASP A 724 -2.96 -30.71 10.26
CA ASP A 724 -1.73 -31.53 10.17
C ASP A 724 -2.02 -32.92 9.56
N PRO A 725 -1.28 -33.36 8.51
CA PRO A 725 -0.04 -32.78 7.95
C PRO A 725 -0.23 -31.68 6.90
N TYR A 726 -1.47 -31.33 6.59
CA TYR A 726 -1.79 -30.26 5.65
C TYR A 726 -1.72 -28.89 6.31
N THR A 727 -1.42 -27.89 5.50
CA THR A 727 -1.29 -26.50 5.94
C THR A 727 -2.01 -25.60 4.96
N GLN A 728 -2.25 -24.34 5.30
CA GLN A 728 -2.83 -23.38 4.35
C GLN A 728 -1.98 -23.17 3.08
N SER A 729 -0.69 -23.52 3.13
CA SER A 729 0.23 -23.52 1.99
C SER A 729 0.29 -24.86 1.23
N ASN A 730 -0.18 -25.95 1.84
CA ASN A 730 -0.22 -27.28 1.26
C ASN A 730 -1.53 -27.95 1.70
N PRO A 731 -2.67 -27.54 1.11
CA PRO A 731 -3.99 -27.96 1.57
C PRO A 731 -4.26 -29.44 1.26
N ASP A 732 -5.16 -30.05 2.05
CA ASP A 732 -5.61 -31.41 1.82
C ASP A 732 -6.27 -31.50 0.44
N PRO A 733 -5.81 -32.40 -0.46
CA PRO A 733 -6.49 -32.65 -1.74
C PRO A 733 -7.97 -33.01 -1.61
N LYS A 734 -8.42 -33.51 -0.46
CA LYS A 734 -9.83 -33.86 -0.16
C LYS A 734 -10.62 -32.71 0.47
N HIS A 735 -9.94 -31.67 0.96
CA HIS A 735 -10.55 -30.49 1.57
C HIS A 735 -9.84 -29.22 1.07
N PRO A 736 -9.92 -28.94 -0.25
CA PRO A 736 -9.20 -27.84 -0.87
C PRO A 736 -9.75 -26.47 -0.43
N LEU A 737 -8.92 -25.43 -0.59
CA LEU A 737 -9.36 -24.05 -0.44
C LEU A 737 -10.38 -23.66 -1.51
N TRP A 738 -11.22 -22.67 -1.20
CA TRP A 738 -12.18 -22.13 -2.16
C TRP A 738 -11.48 -21.60 -3.41
N THR A 739 -12.07 -21.87 -4.57
CA THR A 739 -11.58 -21.33 -5.84
C THR A 739 -11.86 -19.84 -5.93
N VAL A 740 -11.17 -19.15 -6.85
CA VAL A 740 -11.45 -17.74 -7.18
C VAL A 740 -12.91 -17.54 -7.57
N GLU A 741 -13.45 -18.44 -8.39
CA GLU A 741 -14.86 -18.42 -8.83
C GLU A 741 -15.84 -18.56 -7.66
N MET A 742 -15.59 -19.48 -6.72
CA MET A 742 -16.45 -19.62 -5.52
C MET A 742 -16.44 -18.34 -4.69
N CYS A 743 -15.27 -17.73 -4.49
CA CYS A 743 -15.14 -16.46 -3.79
C CYS A 743 -15.88 -15.32 -4.51
N ASP A 744 -15.74 -15.21 -5.83
CA ASP A 744 -16.42 -14.19 -6.64
C ASP A 744 -17.95 -14.37 -6.62
N ASN A 745 -18.43 -15.61 -6.70
CA ASN A 745 -19.86 -15.93 -6.59
C ASN A 745 -20.41 -15.56 -5.22
N PHE A 746 -19.70 -15.90 -4.15
CA PHE A 746 -20.10 -15.52 -2.79
C PHE A 746 -20.11 -14.00 -2.60
N ARG A 747 -19.10 -13.30 -3.11
CA ARG A 747 -19.06 -11.83 -3.10
C ARG A 747 -20.24 -11.23 -3.84
N ALA A 748 -20.54 -11.74 -5.02
CA ALA A 748 -21.67 -11.25 -5.81
C ALA A 748 -23.00 -11.47 -5.06
N TRP A 749 -23.19 -12.64 -4.46
CA TRP A 749 -24.34 -12.93 -3.60
C TRP A 749 -24.46 -11.95 -2.42
N MET A 750 -23.36 -11.58 -1.77
CA MET A 750 -23.37 -10.56 -0.71
C MET A 750 -23.80 -9.18 -1.24
N LEU A 751 -23.25 -8.78 -2.39
CA LEU A 751 -23.52 -7.46 -2.98
C LEU A 751 -24.97 -7.28 -3.43
N VAL A 752 -25.67 -8.37 -3.74
CA VAL A 752 -27.10 -8.35 -4.12
C VAL A 752 -28.04 -8.55 -2.92
N GLY A 753 -27.52 -8.51 -1.68
CA GLY A 753 -28.32 -8.58 -0.45
C GLY A 753 -28.56 -9.99 0.09
N CYS A 754 -27.69 -10.94 -0.26
CA CYS A 754 -27.75 -12.35 0.18
C CYS A 754 -29.11 -13.03 -0.10
N PRO A 755 -29.58 -13.10 -1.36
CA PRO A 755 -30.89 -13.65 -1.70
C PRO A 755 -31.01 -15.13 -1.29
N LYS A 756 -32.16 -15.45 -0.70
CA LYS A 756 -32.61 -16.81 -0.39
C LYS A 756 -33.76 -17.09 -1.36
N ASP A 757 -33.57 -18.01 -2.32
CA ASP A 757 -34.70 -18.41 -3.17
C ASP A 757 -35.81 -18.98 -2.30
N THR A 758 -37.06 -18.66 -2.65
CA THR A 758 -38.20 -19.42 -2.17
C THR A 758 -38.14 -20.78 -2.84
N GLU A 759 -38.06 -21.86 -2.06
CA GLU A 759 -38.27 -23.21 -2.60
C GLU A 759 -39.60 -23.22 -3.39
N ASP A 760 -39.53 -23.65 -4.65
CA ASP A 760 -40.68 -23.79 -5.53
C ASP A 760 -41.77 -24.59 -4.81
N THR A 761 -42.92 -23.95 -4.58
CA THR A 761 -44.17 -24.67 -4.37
C THR A 761 -44.68 -25.03 -5.75
N GLU A 762 -44.31 -26.23 -6.21
CA GLU A 762 -45.11 -26.93 -7.22
C GLU A 762 -46.54 -27.15 -6.67
N ASP A 763 -47.51 -27.07 -7.58
CA ASP A 763 -48.95 -27.28 -7.47
C ASP A 763 -49.84 -26.14 -6.91
N THR A 764 -50.42 -25.35 -7.81
CA THR A 764 -51.73 -25.70 -8.40
C THR A 764 -52.15 -24.71 -9.50
N ASP A 765 -52.54 -25.25 -10.65
CA ASP A 765 -53.49 -24.64 -11.59
C ASP A 765 -54.74 -24.15 -10.83
N ASP A 766 -55.09 -22.86 -10.91
CA ASP A 766 -56.39 -22.46 -11.46
C ASP A 766 -56.48 -20.96 -11.82
N MET A 767 -57.26 -20.75 -12.88
CA MET A 767 -57.64 -19.61 -13.69
C MET A 767 -57.64 -18.14 -13.17
N ALA A 768 -57.44 -17.30 -14.19
CA ALA A 768 -58.19 -16.09 -14.56
C ALA A 768 -57.50 -14.73 -14.31
N GLY A 769 -57.11 -14.11 -15.42
CA GLY A 769 -56.42 -12.84 -15.43
C GLY A 769 -57.28 -11.62 -15.06
N ARG A 770 -56.56 -10.55 -14.74
CA ARG A 770 -57.03 -9.17 -14.90
C ARG A 770 -55.83 -8.24 -15.07
N LYS A 771 -55.74 -7.65 -16.27
CA LYS A 771 -55.09 -6.36 -16.52
C LYS A 771 -55.55 -5.33 -15.49
N LEU A 772 -54.65 -4.50 -14.99
CA LEU A 772 -54.87 -3.12 -14.51
C LEU A 772 -53.48 -2.45 -14.51
N LEU A 773 -53.09 -1.76 -15.58
CA LEU A 773 -53.27 -0.31 -15.82
C LEU A 773 -52.43 0.59 -14.88
N HIS A 774 -51.55 1.35 -15.54
CA HIS A 774 -50.86 2.53 -15.05
C HIS A 774 -51.75 3.46 -14.23
N ALA A 775 -51.19 4.00 -13.14
CA ALA A 775 -51.61 5.27 -12.57
C ALA A 775 -50.37 6.02 -12.06
N VAL A 776 -49.96 7.03 -12.84
CA VAL A 776 -49.12 8.14 -12.39
C VAL A 776 -50.05 9.11 -11.65
N PRO A 777 -49.70 9.62 -10.45
CA PRO A 777 -50.36 10.78 -9.90
C PRO A 777 -49.64 12.05 -10.36
N ASP A 778 -50.29 12.80 -11.26
CA ASP A 778 -49.98 14.19 -11.54
C ASP A 778 -50.23 15.05 -10.29
N GLY A 779 -49.25 15.89 -9.95
CA GLY A 779 -49.37 16.99 -9.00
C GLY A 779 -49.12 18.34 -9.72
N PRO A 780 -49.86 19.41 -9.41
CA PRO A 780 -50.09 20.51 -10.34
C PRO A 780 -48.97 21.55 -10.36
N ILE A 781 -48.65 22.00 -11.57
CA ILE A 781 -47.92 23.23 -11.87
C ILE A 781 -48.88 24.41 -11.67
N HIS A 782 -48.49 25.40 -10.87
CA HIS A 782 -49.04 26.76 -10.95
C HIS A 782 -47.96 27.70 -11.50
N PRO A 783 -48.33 28.62 -12.42
CA PRO A 783 -47.38 29.51 -13.09
C PRO A 783 -47.21 30.82 -12.33
N GLU A 784 -45.97 31.27 -12.18
CA GLU A 784 -45.45 32.59 -12.59
C GLU A 784 -43.92 32.63 -12.42
#